data_AF-A0A532U2A1-F1
#
_entry.id   AF-A0A532U2A1-F1
#
_cell.length_a   1.000
_cell.length_b   1.000
_cell.length_c   1.000
_cell.angle_alpha   90.00
_cell.angle_beta   90.00
_cell.angle_gamma   90.00
#
_symmetry.space_group_name_H-M   'P 1'
#
loop_
_entity.id
_entity.type
_entity.pdbx_description
1 polymer ?
#
loop_
_entity_poly.entity_id
_entity_poly.type
_entity_poly.pdbx_seq_one_letter_code
_entity_poly.pdbx_strand_id
1 'polypeptide(L)'
;MKTWSKILIVLILIALPVVGRGVWFHRGWYQPPLIREIDEDQIEVLPPEYRSIAEEVEESVGRVVVDLAHENNLEVDDLTPLRDRLIARGAAVETFDGFSASLESQLRGAIALVVVAPTSEYAGYEVEAIVDFVEDGGRVLLAADPTRPVPSEEEEGSLDLGETLFPASAVPAINSLANPLGVVYFDDHLYNLVDNEGNYRNVKLTSLSDEHPLTEGLDTVVFFAAHSLRSEGLSLMSGDENTFSSLRTGETALTVAALAADERALALGDVTALTAPYHTVADNDQLLSNIADWLASAERVWDLNDFPYLFQRSVDLVQIAGDFLDPRLIARTGALEEVLAQADLTLSVRDTADRDNDTIFVGTFEDVELVEEYLDEGGVTITLVEEEGEEGAAATEEAEEEEEEPRDTVEVEELGSIPMEGTTLFVVDRSADRVVVIALAEDGDSAMAALDRLAFGDFSGCVESDDVTVCSTGEVQEGLGLDTEREEPEEREEAPEEGEGEAELPRIGSRLESDAALAAGVPWLTELAEEDYEITSQAGETYTYTITLDRSRDVVWMYGWCATTKELLGENWDSITLAFRMDGEEVPLGTFATLETDIEDQECRLYYVLVTDWPPGEHVLITEVTFETELDDGTDIYPAGTHFYEHIVTVGG
;
A
#
# COMPACT_ATOMS: atom_id res chain seq x y z
N MET A 1 46.46 55.48 -43.22
CA MET A 1 45.36 55.68 -42.25
C MET A 1 45.20 54.39 -41.47
N LYS A 2 45.58 54.42 -40.19
CA LYS A 2 45.89 53.23 -39.38
C LYS A 2 44.62 52.44 -39.02
N THR A 3 44.75 51.12 -39.02
CA THR A 3 43.76 50.08 -38.64
C THR A 3 42.93 50.41 -37.41
N TRP A 4 43.49 51.14 -36.46
CA TRP A 4 42.81 51.59 -35.25
C TRP A 4 41.62 52.53 -35.52
N SER A 5 41.70 53.41 -36.51
CA SER A 5 40.57 54.28 -36.88
C SER A 5 39.42 53.50 -37.49
N LYS A 6 39.68 52.34 -38.12
CA LYS A 6 38.62 51.48 -38.67
C LYS A 6 37.91 50.70 -37.56
N ILE A 7 38.66 50.20 -36.58
CA ILE A 7 38.11 49.52 -35.40
C ILE A 7 37.24 50.48 -34.59
N LEU A 8 37.69 51.73 -34.40
CA LEU A 8 36.91 52.74 -33.68
C LEU A 8 35.58 53.07 -34.39
N ILE A 9 35.59 53.16 -35.71
CA ILE A 9 34.36 53.41 -36.50
C ILE A 9 33.39 52.23 -36.39
N VAL A 10 33.89 50.99 -36.43
CA VAL A 10 33.03 49.80 -36.26
C VAL A 10 32.44 49.75 -34.86
N LEU A 11 33.24 50.01 -33.81
CA LEU A 11 32.74 50.06 -32.43
C LEU A 11 31.69 51.17 -32.24
N ILE A 12 31.90 52.34 -32.85
CA ILE A 12 30.91 53.43 -32.81
C ILE A 12 29.63 53.02 -33.54
N LEU A 13 29.72 52.36 -34.70
CA LEU A 13 28.55 51.88 -35.46
C LEU A 13 27.77 50.79 -34.73
N ILE A 14 28.44 49.96 -33.92
CA ILE A 14 27.79 48.95 -33.07
C ILE A 14 27.16 49.59 -31.83
N ALA A 15 27.84 50.56 -31.21
CA ALA A 15 27.33 51.25 -30.01
C ALA A 15 26.15 52.18 -30.32
N LEU A 16 26.10 52.77 -31.51
CA LEU A 16 25.07 53.74 -31.91
C LEU A 16 23.62 53.22 -31.81
N PRO A 17 23.27 52.02 -32.31
CA PRO A 17 21.93 51.47 -32.12
C PRO A 17 21.64 51.09 -30.67
N VAL A 18 22.63 50.66 -29.88
CA VAL A 18 22.45 50.34 -28.45
C VAL A 18 22.14 51.61 -27.65
N VAL A 19 22.93 52.66 -27.84
CA VAL A 19 22.72 53.98 -27.21
C VAL A 19 21.42 54.61 -27.71
N GLY A 20 21.14 54.51 -29.01
CA GLY A 20 19.90 54.99 -29.62
C GLY A 20 18.66 54.28 -29.04
N ARG A 21 18.72 52.96 -28.87
CA ARG A 21 17.67 52.16 -28.24
C ARG A 21 17.52 52.51 -26.76
N GLY A 22 18.62 52.65 -26.03
CA GLY A 22 18.61 53.07 -24.62
C GLY A 22 17.93 54.43 -24.42
N VAL A 23 18.28 55.44 -25.23
CA VAL A 23 17.67 56.77 -25.17
C VAL A 23 16.21 56.77 -25.67
N TRP A 24 15.87 55.91 -26.63
CA TRP A 24 14.50 55.84 -27.17
C TRP A 24 13.53 55.17 -26.20
N PHE A 25 13.93 54.07 -25.56
CA PHE A 25 13.09 53.29 -24.65
C PHE A 25 13.15 53.77 -23.19
N HIS A 26 14.26 54.35 -22.72
CA HIS A 26 14.38 54.93 -21.38
C HIS A 26 14.24 56.46 -21.43
N ARG A 27 13.06 56.94 -21.86
CA ARG A 27 12.71 58.37 -21.78
C ARG A 27 12.29 58.73 -20.37
N GLY A 28 13.28 58.93 -19.52
CA GLY A 28 13.09 59.34 -18.12
C GLY A 28 13.77 58.38 -17.16
N TRP A 29 14.24 58.91 -16.03
CA TRP A 29 14.60 58.07 -14.90
C TRP A 29 13.33 57.61 -14.22
N TYR A 30 13.20 56.30 -14.02
CA TYR A 30 12.16 55.75 -13.15
C TYR A 30 12.35 56.38 -11.77
N GLN A 31 11.42 57.26 -11.40
CA GLN A 31 11.23 57.64 -10.01
C GLN A 31 10.18 56.68 -9.50
N PRO A 32 10.53 55.69 -8.66
CA PRO A 32 9.51 54.87 -8.03
C PRO A 32 8.50 55.82 -7.36
N PRO A 33 7.20 55.52 -7.43
CA PRO A 33 6.25 56.23 -6.59
C PRO A 33 6.75 56.16 -5.14
N LEU A 34 6.61 57.25 -4.39
CA LEU A 34 6.82 57.21 -2.95
C LEU A 34 5.90 56.12 -2.40
N ILE A 35 6.49 54.98 -2.05
CA ILE A 35 5.80 53.92 -1.34
C ILE A 35 5.35 54.60 -0.05
N ARG A 36 4.05 54.63 0.22
CA ARG A 36 3.57 55.04 1.54
C ARG A 36 4.22 54.07 2.52
N GLU A 37 5.14 54.55 3.34
CA GLU A 37 5.56 53.82 4.53
C GLU A 37 4.28 53.51 5.31
N ILE A 38 4.10 52.24 5.64
CA ILE A 38 3.01 51.83 6.52
C ILE A 38 3.28 52.56 7.83
N ASP A 39 2.27 53.28 8.32
CA ASP A 39 2.32 53.91 9.64
C ASP A 39 2.32 52.76 10.65
N GLU A 40 3.51 52.34 11.11
CA GLU A 40 3.68 51.21 12.04
C GLU A 40 2.83 51.42 13.31
N ASP A 41 2.58 52.68 13.66
CA ASP A 41 1.72 53.13 14.75
C ASP A 41 0.22 52.76 14.57
N GLN A 42 -0.19 52.48 13.32
CA GLN A 42 -1.55 52.03 12.95
C GLN A 42 -1.65 50.52 12.80
N ILE A 43 -0.53 49.79 12.82
CA ILE A 43 -0.53 48.33 12.85
C ILE A 43 -0.69 47.92 14.31
N GLU A 44 -1.94 47.77 14.74
CA GLU A 44 -2.23 47.14 16.03
C GLU A 44 -2.02 45.63 15.88
N VAL A 45 -0.79 45.16 16.13
CA VAL A 45 -0.49 43.73 16.20
C VAL A 45 -1.07 43.19 17.50
N LEU A 46 -2.30 42.69 17.43
CA LEU A 46 -2.87 41.93 18.53
C LEU A 46 -2.08 40.61 18.64
N PRO A 47 -1.54 40.27 19.82
CA PRO A 47 -0.96 38.95 20.00
C PRO A 47 -2.07 37.89 19.84
N PRO A 48 -1.78 36.74 19.21
CA PRO A 48 -2.76 35.67 19.08
C PRO A 48 -3.27 35.27 20.47
N GLU A 49 -4.58 35.10 20.58
CA GLU A 49 -5.19 34.61 21.81
C GLU A 49 -5.09 33.09 21.85
N TYR A 50 -4.22 32.60 22.75
CA TYR A 50 -4.06 31.17 22.96
C TYR A 50 -5.05 30.65 23.99
N ARG A 51 -5.83 29.63 23.61
CA ARG A 51 -6.81 28.96 24.46
C ARG A 51 -6.52 27.46 24.45
N SER A 52 -6.45 26.88 25.65
CA SER A 52 -6.33 25.44 25.86
C SER A 52 -7.52 24.97 26.69
N ILE A 53 -8.20 23.92 26.26
CA ILE A 53 -9.34 23.34 26.99
C ILE A 53 -8.87 22.22 27.94
N ALA A 54 -9.66 21.96 28.97
CA ALA A 54 -9.53 20.76 29.80
C ALA A 54 -10.52 19.72 29.31
N GLU A 55 -10.06 18.50 29.07
CA GLU A 55 -10.79 17.48 28.30
C GLU A 55 -11.58 16.52 29.20
N GLU A 56 -12.82 16.20 28.80
CA GLU A 56 -13.55 15.01 29.25
C GLU A 56 -13.53 14.02 28.08
N VAL A 57 -12.87 12.88 28.27
CA VAL A 57 -12.57 11.94 27.19
C VAL A 57 -13.45 10.70 27.32
N GLU A 58 -14.11 10.30 26.24
CA GLU A 58 -14.70 8.96 26.14
C GLU A 58 -13.61 7.98 25.67
N GLU A 59 -13.44 6.88 26.40
CA GLU A 59 -12.48 5.84 26.02
C GLU A 59 -12.93 5.18 24.72
N SER A 60 -12.03 5.14 23.75
CA SER A 60 -12.13 4.39 22.51
C SER A 60 -11.02 3.34 22.46
N VAL A 61 -11.33 2.20 21.84
CA VAL A 61 -10.38 1.14 21.54
C VAL A 61 -10.32 1.02 20.02
N GLY A 62 -9.15 1.32 19.45
CA GLY A 62 -8.91 1.20 18.02
C GLY A 62 -7.55 1.76 17.62
N ARG A 63 -7.04 1.31 16.48
CA ARG A 63 -5.75 1.74 15.94
C ARG A 63 -5.98 2.86 14.92
N VAL A 64 -5.23 3.94 15.04
CA VAL A 64 -5.17 5.03 14.07
C VAL A 64 -3.81 5.01 13.41
N VAL A 65 -3.80 4.87 12.09
CA VAL A 65 -2.59 4.84 11.28
C VAL A 65 -2.30 6.24 10.77
N VAL A 66 -1.06 6.71 10.94
CA VAL A 66 -0.57 7.97 10.36
C VAL A 66 0.36 7.63 9.21
N ASP A 67 0.00 8.05 8.01
CA ASP A 67 0.84 7.88 6.83
C ASP A 67 2.02 8.85 6.84
N LEU A 68 3.23 8.29 6.76
CA LEU A 68 4.50 8.98 6.54
C LEU A 68 5.30 8.36 5.38
N ALA A 69 4.68 7.50 4.58
CA ALA A 69 5.34 6.78 3.49
C ALA A 69 5.38 7.59 2.17
N HIS A 70 4.55 8.62 2.04
CA HIS A 70 4.34 9.38 0.80
C HIS A 70 5.11 10.69 0.76
N GLU A 71 6.35 10.65 1.27
CA GLU A 71 7.26 11.81 1.37
C GLU A 71 6.65 13.02 2.10
N ASN A 72 5.77 12.74 3.06
CA ASN A 72 4.96 13.76 3.72
C ASN A 72 5.84 14.91 4.23
N ASN A 73 5.57 16.13 3.75
CA ASN A 73 6.38 17.31 4.08
C ASN A 73 6.01 17.82 5.48
N LEU A 74 6.42 17.08 6.51
CA LEU A 74 6.10 17.32 7.92
C LEU A 74 7.35 17.63 8.74
N GLU A 75 7.21 18.54 9.70
CA GLU A 75 8.19 18.72 10.77
C GLU A 75 7.98 17.64 11.84
N VAL A 76 9.06 17.25 12.53
CA VAL A 76 9.09 16.16 13.53
C VAL A 76 7.96 16.25 14.56
N ASP A 77 7.57 17.46 14.95
CA ASP A 77 6.62 17.70 16.04
C ASP A 77 5.20 18.07 15.57
N ASP A 78 4.94 18.15 14.25
CA ASP A 78 3.69 18.72 13.71
C ASP A 78 2.44 18.00 14.22
N LEU A 79 2.47 16.67 14.26
CA LEU A 79 1.31 15.85 14.63
C LEU A 79 1.24 15.53 16.12
N THR A 80 2.21 15.99 16.93
CA THR A 80 2.23 15.74 18.38
C THR A 80 0.91 16.10 19.06
N PRO A 81 0.27 17.26 18.79
CA PRO A 81 -1.00 17.60 19.44
C PRO A 81 -2.12 16.61 19.13
N LEU A 82 -2.24 16.16 17.86
CA LEU A 82 -3.25 15.18 17.46
C LEU A 82 -2.97 13.81 18.09
N ARG A 83 -1.71 13.35 18.06
CA ARG A 83 -1.29 12.08 18.66
C ARG A 83 -1.59 12.04 20.15
N ASP A 84 -1.28 13.11 20.88
CA ASP A 84 -1.57 13.21 22.31
C ASP A 84 -3.07 13.09 22.60
N ARG A 85 -3.93 13.69 21.75
CA ARG A 85 -5.39 13.62 21.88
C ARG A 85 -5.95 12.23 21.59
N LEU A 86 -5.41 11.54 20.59
CA LEU A 86 -5.79 10.16 20.28
C LEU A 86 -5.35 9.20 21.39
N ILE A 87 -4.12 9.33 21.90
CA ILE A 87 -3.63 8.51 23.02
C ILE A 87 -4.43 8.77 24.29
N ALA A 88 -4.84 10.01 24.55
CA ALA A 88 -5.70 10.34 25.69
C ALA A 88 -7.07 9.64 25.62
N ARG A 89 -7.55 9.30 24.42
CA ARG A 89 -8.77 8.51 24.15
C ARG A 89 -8.55 7.00 24.27
N GLY A 90 -7.33 6.53 24.45
CA GLY A 90 -7.02 5.10 24.46
C GLY A 90 -6.77 4.50 23.08
N ALA A 91 -6.80 5.31 22.01
CA ALA A 91 -6.46 4.85 20.67
C ALA A 91 -4.95 4.53 20.57
N ALA A 92 -4.63 3.42 19.93
CA ALA A 92 -3.26 3.10 19.53
C ALA A 92 -2.91 3.92 18.30
N VAL A 93 -1.79 4.65 18.30
CA VAL A 93 -1.37 5.46 17.15
C VAL A 93 -0.11 4.86 16.56
N GLU A 94 -0.23 4.36 15.34
CA GLU A 94 0.85 3.75 14.59
C GLU A 94 1.22 4.61 13.39
N THR A 95 2.43 4.41 12.89
CA THR A 95 2.97 5.14 11.75
C THR A 95 3.21 4.15 10.64
N PHE A 96 2.67 4.45 9.46
CA PHE A 96 2.98 3.74 8.25
C PHE A 96 4.18 4.40 7.58
N ASP A 97 5.26 3.64 7.41
CA ASP A 97 6.54 4.12 6.87
C ASP A 97 6.85 3.59 5.47
N GLY A 98 6.00 2.72 4.90
CA GLY A 98 6.19 2.11 3.58
C GLY A 98 7.23 0.99 3.51
N PHE A 99 8.00 0.77 4.58
CA PHE A 99 9.07 -0.25 4.61
C PHE A 99 8.70 -1.50 5.39
N SER A 100 7.84 -1.36 6.40
CA SER A 100 7.56 -2.42 7.37
C SER A 100 6.49 -3.41 6.94
N ALA A 101 5.46 -2.96 6.23
CA ALA A 101 4.36 -3.75 5.69
C ALA A 101 3.70 -2.97 4.55
N SER A 102 2.78 -3.59 3.79
CA SER A 102 1.93 -2.85 2.86
C SER A 102 0.91 -1.97 3.60
N LEU A 103 0.41 -0.93 2.94
CA LEU A 103 -0.65 -0.08 3.50
C LEU A 103 -1.91 -0.89 3.83
N GLU A 104 -2.32 -1.77 2.91
CA GLU A 104 -3.47 -2.67 3.10
C GLU A 104 -3.34 -3.47 4.41
N SER A 105 -2.17 -4.09 4.64
CA SER A 105 -1.91 -4.86 5.87
C SER A 105 -2.02 -4.01 7.14
N GLN A 106 -1.58 -2.75 7.10
CA GLN A 106 -1.71 -1.82 8.22
C GLN A 106 -3.16 -1.41 8.48
N LEU A 107 -3.98 -1.31 7.43
CA LEU A 107 -5.39 -0.92 7.53
C LEU A 107 -6.28 -2.03 8.11
N ARG A 108 -5.91 -3.31 7.98
CA ARG A 108 -6.66 -4.47 8.52
C ARG A 108 -6.99 -4.39 10.01
N GLY A 109 -6.16 -3.71 10.80
CA GLY A 109 -6.39 -3.51 12.24
C GLY A 109 -6.75 -2.07 12.62
N ALA A 110 -6.89 -1.19 11.63
CA ALA A 110 -7.10 0.23 11.82
C ALA A 110 -8.59 0.59 11.86
N ILE A 111 -8.92 1.66 12.56
CA ILE A 111 -10.24 2.30 12.54
C ILE A 111 -10.19 3.66 11.83
N ALA A 112 -8.99 4.26 11.73
CA ALA A 112 -8.80 5.49 10.99
C ALA A 112 -7.39 5.61 10.38
N LEU A 113 -7.32 6.37 9.28
CA LEU A 113 -6.10 6.75 8.58
C LEU A 113 -5.95 8.28 8.56
N VAL A 114 -4.73 8.75 8.80
CA VAL A 114 -4.37 10.17 8.80
C VAL A 114 -3.32 10.42 7.73
N VAL A 115 -3.72 11.10 6.66
CA VAL A 115 -2.90 11.52 5.53
C VAL A 115 -2.69 13.03 5.58
N VAL A 116 -1.44 13.44 5.68
CA VAL A 116 -1.10 14.85 5.91
C VAL A 116 0.06 15.27 5.03
N ALA A 117 -0.15 16.32 4.24
CA ALA A 117 0.83 16.93 3.35
C ALA A 117 1.67 15.91 2.54
N PRO A 118 1.06 14.89 1.90
CA PRO A 118 1.81 13.98 1.03
C PRO A 118 2.39 14.75 -0.15
N THR A 119 3.56 14.34 -0.62
CA THR A 119 4.20 14.92 -1.82
C THR A 119 4.40 13.93 -2.94
N SER A 120 4.24 12.63 -2.67
CA SER A 120 4.13 11.57 -3.67
C SER A 120 2.68 11.13 -3.90
N GLU A 121 2.35 10.73 -5.13
CA GLU A 121 1.02 10.20 -5.48
C GLU A 121 0.84 8.77 -4.94
N TYR A 122 -0.39 8.43 -4.53
CA TYR A 122 -0.73 7.08 -4.08
C TYR A 122 -0.88 6.14 -5.27
N ALA A 123 -0.37 4.93 -5.14
CA ALA A 123 -0.52 3.90 -6.17
C ALA A 123 -1.98 3.41 -6.27
N GLY A 124 -2.35 2.86 -7.43
CA GLY A 124 -3.73 2.41 -7.68
C GLY A 124 -4.27 1.40 -6.66
N TYR A 125 -3.43 0.45 -6.24
CA TYR A 125 -3.78 -0.57 -5.25
C TYR A 125 -3.92 0.03 -3.83
N GLU A 126 -3.16 1.08 -3.50
CA GLU A 126 -3.30 1.79 -2.22
C GLU A 126 -4.59 2.58 -2.17
N VAL A 127 -4.94 3.24 -3.29
CA VAL A 127 -6.22 3.94 -3.42
C VAL A 127 -7.39 2.98 -3.26
N GLU A 128 -7.34 1.80 -3.89
CA GLU A 128 -8.36 0.76 -3.75
C GLU A 128 -8.49 0.30 -2.29
N ALA A 129 -7.38 -0.06 -1.64
CA ALA A 129 -7.37 -0.46 -0.24
C ALA A 129 -7.94 0.62 0.71
N ILE A 130 -7.66 1.91 0.47
CA ILE A 130 -8.20 2.99 1.30
C ILE A 130 -9.70 3.21 1.01
N VAL A 131 -10.13 3.05 -0.25
CA VAL A 131 -11.55 3.16 -0.60
C VAL A 131 -12.35 2.06 0.08
N ASP A 132 -11.90 0.80 -0.02
CA ASP A 132 -12.54 -0.34 0.63
C ASP A 132 -12.58 -0.15 2.15
N PHE A 133 -11.45 0.26 2.75
CA PHE A 133 -11.37 0.62 4.16
C PHE A 133 -12.41 1.66 4.59
N VAL A 134 -12.69 2.67 3.76
CA VAL A 134 -13.72 3.68 4.01
C VAL A 134 -15.12 3.13 3.82
N GLU A 135 -15.36 2.28 2.82
CA GLU A 135 -16.63 1.61 2.58
C GLU A 135 -17.04 0.73 3.77
N ASP A 136 -16.07 0.04 4.38
CA ASP A 136 -16.26 -0.79 5.58
C ASP A 136 -16.57 0.01 6.85
N GLY A 137 -16.33 1.33 6.84
CA GLY A 137 -16.61 2.22 7.97
C GLY A 137 -15.39 2.89 8.59
N GLY A 138 -14.19 2.63 8.06
CA GLY A 138 -12.97 3.34 8.43
C GLY A 138 -13.07 4.84 8.15
N ARG A 139 -12.36 5.65 8.94
CA ARG A 139 -12.34 7.12 8.79
C ARG A 139 -11.01 7.61 8.25
N VAL A 140 -11.03 8.54 7.30
CA VAL A 140 -9.81 9.12 6.72
C VAL A 140 -9.78 10.62 6.97
N LEU A 141 -8.68 11.12 7.55
CA LEU A 141 -8.33 12.53 7.58
C LEU A 141 -7.35 12.84 6.45
N LEU A 142 -7.72 13.74 5.55
CA LEU A 142 -6.87 14.30 4.49
C LEU A 142 -6.58 15.76 4.87
N ALA A 143 -5.31 16.13 5.02
CA ALA A 143 -4.93 17.52 5.29
C ALA A 143 -3.81 17.98 4.33
N ALA A 144 -4.11 18.97 3.50
CA ALA A 144 -3.12 19.62 2.63
C ALA A 144 -2.48 20.83 3.33
N ASP A 145 -1.49 21.47 2.68
CA ASP A 145 -0.93 22.76 3.12
C ASP A 145 -0.29 23.51 1.94
N PRO A 146 -0.84 24.66 1.51
CA PRO A 146 -0.27 25.50 0.45
C PRO A 146 1.13 26.05 0.72
N THR A 147 1.60 25.96 1.97
CA THR A 147 2.92 26.44 2.39
C THR A 147 3.97 25.33 2.40
N ARG A 148 3.57 24.08 2.13
CA ARG A 148 4.42 22.89 2.08
C ARG A 148 4.41 22.31 0.66
N PRO A 149 5.15 22.92 -0.27
CA PRO A 149 5.33 22.35 -1.60
C PRO A 149 6.15 21.06 -1.56
N VAL A 150 6.31 20.40 -2.70
CA VAL A 150 7.25 19.28 -2.83
C VAL A 150 8.67 19.77 -2.49
N PRO A 151 9.37 19.12 -1.55
CA PRO A 151 10.77 19.41 -1.27
C PRO A 151 11.62 19.30 -2.52
N SER A 152 12.56 20.22 -2.71
CA SER A 152 13.56 20.09 -3.79
C SER A 152 14.58 19.02 -3.43
N GLU A 153 14.92 18.16 -4.38
CA GLU A 153 16.02 17.20 -4.27
C GLU A 153 17.36 17.93 -4.38
N GLU A 154 17.79 18.58 -3.29
CA GLU A 154 19.08 19.27 -3.28
C GLU A 154 20.22 18.24 -3.19
N GLU A 155 20.92 17.97 -4.30
CA GLU A 155 22.29 17.46 -4.22
C GLU A 155 23.15 18.47 -3.44
N GLU A 156 23.83 18.02 -2.37
CA GLU A 156 24.67 18.87 -1.52
C GLU A 156 25.62 19.77 -2.35
N GLY A 157 25.31 21.06 -2.43
CA GLY A 157 26.15 22.08 -3.07
C GLY A 157 25.70 22.53 -4.46
N SER A 158 24.60 22.00 -5.00
CA SER A 158 23.90 22.58 -6.15
C SER A 158 22.76 23.48 -5.63
N LEU A 159 22.60 24.67 -6.23
CA LEU A 159 21.43 25.52 -5.96
C LEU A 159 20.59 25.51 -7.23
N ASP A 160 19.52 24.73 -7.26
CA ASP A 160 18.53 24.84 -8.33
C ASP A 160 17.63 26.05 -8.09
N LEU A 161 18.03 27.17 -8.70
CA LEU A 161 17.26 28.41 -8.68
C LEU A 161 15.90 28.27 -9.39
N GLY A 162 15.72 27.27 -10.25
CA GLY A 162 14.45 26.95 -10.88
C GLY A 162 13.43 26.50 -9.83
N GLU A 163 13.70 25.39 -9.15
CA GLU A 163 12.83 24.85 -8.11
C GLU A 163 12.66 25.81 -6.93
N THR A 164 13.73 26.47 -6.51
CA THR A 164 13.66 27.46 -5.42
C THR A 164 12.67 28.60 -5.75
N LEU A 165 12.59 29.01 -7.02
CA LEU A 165 11.72 30.11 -7.45
C LEU A 165 10.32 29.64 -7.89
N PHE A 166 10.20 28.38 -8.28
CA PHE A 166 8.99 27.76 -8.82
C PHE A 166 8.83 26.37 -8.21
N PRO A 167 8.52 26.28 -6.91
CA PRO A 167 8.39 24.99 -6.24
C PRO A 167 7.20 24.22 -6.83
N ALA A 168 7.36 22.90 -6.93
CA ALA A 168 6.29 22.02 -7.40
C ALA A 168 5.16 21.96 -6.36
N SER A 169 3.92 21.91 -6.85
CA SER A 169 2.75 21.82 -5.98
C SER A 169 2.58 20.38 -5.49
N ALA A 170 2.24 20.22 -4.21
CA ALA A 170 1.87 18.94 -3.59
C ALA A 170 0.37 18.58 -3.81
N VAL A 171 -0.39 19.44 -4.50
CA VAL A 171 -1.82 19.19 -4.75
C VAL A 171 -2.10 17.95 -5.61
N PRO A 172 -1.30 17.58 -6.64
CA PRO A 172 -1.48 16.32 -7.35
C PRO A 172 -1.40 15.10 -6.41
N ALA A 173 -0.40 15.05 -5.53
CA ALA A 173 -0.21 14.01 -4.53
C ALA A 173 -1.46 13.78 -3.66
N ILE A 174 -1.94 14.80 -2.96
CA ILE A 174 -3.15 14.63 -2.12
C ILE A 174 -4.42 14.34 -2.94
N ASN A 175 -4.52 14.86 -4.16
CA ASN A 175 -5.67 14.60 -5.03
C ASN A 175 -5.69 13.20 -5.64
N SER A 176 -4.55 12.51 -5.72
CA SER A 176 -4.52 11.09 -6.15
C SER A 176 -5.43 10.22 -5.26
N LEU A 177 -5.47 10.53 -3.96
CA LEU A 177 -6.36 9.88 -2.98
C LEU A 177 -7.69 10.63 -2.75
N ALA A 178 -7.66 11.97 -2.66
CA ALA A 178 -8.86 12.74 -2.32
C ALA A 178 -9.97 12.63 -3.38
N ASN A 179 -9.59 12.57 -4.67
CA ASN A 179 -10.55 12.52 -5.77
C ASN A 179 -11.44 11.26 -5.74
N PRO A 180 -10.90 10.04 -5.62
CA PRO A 180 -11.68 8.82 -5.39
C PRO A 180 -12.68 8.94 -4.23
N LEU A 181 -12.28 9.60 -3.14
CA LEU A 181 -13.12 9.82 -1.95
C LEU A 181 -14.14 10.95 -2.11
N GLY A 182 -14.23 11.60 -3.28
CA GLY A 182 -15.21 12.65 -3.57
C GLY A 182 -14.78 14.07 -3.16
N VAL A 183 -13.48 14.30 -2.97
CA VAL A 183 -12.91 15.62 -2.62
C VAL A 183 -11.90 16.07 -3.67
N VAL A 184 -11.91 17.36 -4.00
CA VAL A 184 -10.93 17.98 -4.89
C VAL A 184 -10.28 19.19 -4.22
N TYR A 185 -8.97 19.14 -4.03
CA TYR A 185 -8.15 20.28 -3.61
C TYR A 185 -7.79 21.14 -4.81
N PHE A 186 -7.87 22.46 -4.65
CA PHE A 186 -7.38 23.42 -5.64
C PHE A 186 -6.01 23.94 -5.24
N ASP A 187 -5.10 24.08 -6.22
CA ASP A 187 -3.75 24.61 -6.04
C ASP A 187 -3.71 26.13 -5.82
N ASP A 188 -4.55 26.63 -4.92
CA ASP A 188 -4.61 28.02 -4.51
C ASP A 188 -4.25 28.20 -3.04
N HIS A 189 -4.25 29.45 -2.59
CA HIS A 189 -4.29 29.74 -1.17
C HIS A 189 -5.33 30.82 -0.93
N LEU A 190 -6.03 30.67 0.17
CA LEU A 190 -7.04 31.61 0.60
C LEU A 190 -6.42 32.78 1.34
N TYR A 191 -7.05 33.94 1.20
CA TYR A 191 -6.68 35.14 1.93
C TYR A 191 -7.87 36.05 2.20
N ASN A 192 -7.80 36.79 3.31
CA ASN A 192 -8.77 37.80 3.69
C ASN A 192 -8.06 39.10 4.10
N LEU A 193 -8.32 40.19 3.39
CA LEU A 193 -7.69 41.50 3.63
C LEU A 193 -8.42 42.34 4.67
N VAL A 194 -9.58 41.89 5.16
CA VAL A 194 -10.48 42.64 6.03
C VAL A 194 -10.48 42.06 7.43
N ASP A 195 -10.75 40.76 7.56
CA ASP A 195 -10.78 40.03 8.84
C ASP A 195 -9.88 38.81 8.76
N ASN A 196 -8.72 38.91 9.40
CA ASN A 196 -7.69 37.88 9.42
C ASN A 196 -6.97 37.87 10.77
N GLU A 197 -6.22 36.80 11.04
CA GLU A 197 -5.44 36.66 12.27
C GLU A 197 -4.01 37.18 12.09
N GLY A 198 -3.89 38.51 12.00
CA GLY A 198 -2.61 39.24 11.95
C GLY A 198 -1.84 39.14 10.61
N ASN A 199 -2.19 38.18 9.77
CA ASN A 199 -1.67 38.00 8.41
C ASN A 199 -2.84 37.71 7.47
N TYR A 200 -2.88 38.37 6.31
CA TYR A 200 -3.96 38.21 5.33
C TYR A 200 -4.18 36.75 4.85
N ARG A 201 -3.17 35.88 4.96
CA ARG A 201 -3.30 34.45 4.66
C ARG A 201 -3.88 33.62 5.82
N ASN A 202 -3.85 34.15 7.04
CA ASN A 202 -4.43 33.50 8.22
C ASN A 202 -5.94 33.80 8.24
N VAL A 203 -6.71 32.96 7.58
CA VAL A 203 -8.14 33.16 7.36
C VAL A 203 -8.94 32.75 8.58
N LYS A 204 -9.85 33.62 9.03
CA LYS A 204 -10.81 33.33 10.09
C LYS A 204 -12.08 32.75 9.48
N LEU A 205 -12.47 31.57 9.93
CA LEU A 205 -13.65 30.84 9.49
C LEU A 205 -14.73 30.94 10.56
N THR A 206 -15.82 31.62 10.19
CA THR A 206 -17.02 31.80 11.04
C THR A 206 -18.29 31.25 10.38
N SER A 207 -18.21 30.88 9.09
CA SER A 207 -19.27 30.18 8.38
C SER A 207 -19.06 28.68 8.53
N LEU A 208 -19.59 28.15 9.62
CA LEU A 208 -19.48 26.75 10.01
C LEU A 208 -20.81 26.03 9.72
N SER A 209 -20.76 24.74 9.39
CA SER A 209 -21.96 23.92 9.27
C SER A 209 -22.65 23.80 10.63
N ASP A 210 -23.97 23.90 10.62
CA ASP A 210 -24.80 23.74 11.80
C ASP A 210 -24.75 22.28 12.30
N GLU A 211 -24.67 22.11 13.62
CA GLU A 211 -24.96 20.86 14.38
C GLU A 211 -24.25 19.56 13.92
N HIS A 212 -23.01 19.64 13.42
CA HIS A 212 -22.15 18.45 13.21
C HIS A 212 -21.14 18.30 14.37
N PRO A 213 -20.81 17.08 14.85
CA PRO A 213 -19.85 16.89 15.95
C PRO A 213 -18.49 17.59 15.72
N LEU A 214 -17.98 17.55 14.48
CA LEU A 214 -16.74 18.27 14.11
C LEU A 214 -16.81 19.79 14.29
N THR A 215 -17.99 20.40 14.22
CA THR A 215 -18.18 21.86 14.40
C THR A 215 -18.80 22.22 15.76
N GLU A 216 -19.00 21.25 16.65
CA GLU A 216 -19.58 21.49 17.96
C GLU A 216 -18.67 22.37 18.83
N GLY A 217 -19.26 23.40 19.45
CA GLY A 217 -18.55 24.32 20.34
C GLY A 217 -17.61 25.30 19.64
N LEU A 218 -17.62 25.36 18.30
CA LEU A 218 -16.77 26.27 17.52
C LEU A 218 -17.51 27.57 17.19
N ASP A 219 -16.90 28.72 17.50
CA ASP A 219 -17.36 30.04 17.07
C ASP A 219 -16.44 30.60 15.96
N THR A 220 -15.13 30.39 16.07
CA THR A 220 -14.13 30.87 15.11
C THR A 220 -12.92 29.95 15.05
N VAL A 221 -12.65 29.44 13.86
CA VAL A 221 -11.47 28.61 13.54
C VAL A 221 -10.50 29.42 12.66
N VAL A 222 -9.19 29.24 12.83
CA VAL A 222 -8.17 29.96 12.05
C VAL A 222 -7.28 28.98 11.30
N PHE A 223 -7.21 29.13 9.98
CA PHE A 223 -6.29 28.35 9.12
C PHE A 223 -5.18 29.27 8.60
N PHE A 224 -3.94 28.77 8.51
CA PHE A 224 -2.71 29.54 8.30
C PHE A 224 -2.19 29.43 6.86
N ALA A 225 -3.00 29.96 5.93
CA ALA A 225 -2.92 29.76 4.48
C ALA A 225 -3.49 28.41 4.06
N ALA A 226 -4.78 28.36 3.73
CA ALA A 226 -5.45 27.13 3.33
C ALA A 226 -5.73 27.04 1.83
N HIS A 227 -5.69 25.82 1.29
CA HIS A 227 -6.28 25.50 0.00
C HIS A 227 -7.81 25.66 0.09
N SER A 228 -8.43 26.09 -1.01
CA SER A 228 -9.86 25.86 -1.20
C SER A 228 -10.10 24.44 -1.68
N LEU A 229 -11.28 23.90 -1.37
CA LEU A 229 -11.66 22.55 -1.77
C LEU A 229 -13.09 22.48 -2.31
N ARG A 230 -13.40 21.40 -3.02
CA ARG A 230 -14.76 21.01 -3.40
C ARG A 230 -15.00 19.60 -2.90
N SER A 231 -16.16 19.35 -2.32
CA SER A 231 -16.60 18.01 -1.92
C SER A 231 -17.95 17.70 -2.54
N GLU A 232 -18.23 16.42 -2.78
CA GLU A 232 -19.56 15.90 -3.10
C GLU A 232 -20.47 15.80 -1.86
N GLY A 233 -19.88 15.79 -0.66
CA GLY A 233 -20.57 15.72 0.63
C GLY A 233 -20.81 17.07 1.31
N LEU A 234 -20.67 17.08 2.63
CA LEU A 234 -20.99 18.25 3.47
C LEU A 234 -19.82 19.24 3.54
N SER A 235 -20.08 20.51 3.21
CA SER A 235 -19.15 21.60 3.51
C SER A 235 -19.21 21.93 5.01
N LEU A 236 -18.11 21.73 5.74
CA LEU A 236 -18.04 21.99 7.19
C LEU A 236 -17.68 23.43 7.49
N MET A 237 -16.74 24.01 6.74
CA MET A 237 -16.25 25.37 6.96
C MET A 237 -15.99 26.07 5.64
N SER A 238 -16.43 27.32 5.54
CA SER A 238 -16.24 28.16 4.36
C SER A 238 -15.77 29.56 4.73
N GLY A 239 -15.04 30.19 3.80
CA GLY A 239 -14.69 31.60 3.89
C GLY A 239 -15.91 32.52 3.77
N ASP A 240 -15.82 33.71 4.36
CA ASP A 240 -16.84 34.75 4.24
C ASP A 240 -16.82 35.45 2.85
N GLU A 241 -17.59 36.54 2.70
CA GLU A 241 -17.62 37.33 1.45
C GLU A 241 -16.29 38.07 1.13
N ASN A 242 -15.37 38.14 2.08
CA ASN A 242 -14.06 38.81 1.96
C ASN A 242 -12.90 37.81 1.89
N THR A 243 -13.20 36.51 1.85
CA THR A 243 -12.21 35.45 1.70
C THR A 243 -12.09 35.09 0.22
N PHE A 244 -10.91 35.31 -0.33
CA PHE A 244 -10.61 35.18 -1.75
C PHE A 244 -9.56 34.11 -2.00
N SER A 245 -9.61 33.50 -3.19
CA SER A 245 -8.58 32.62 -3.71
C SER A 245 -7.54 33.40 -4.51
N SER A 246 -6.28 32.96 -4.43
CA SER A 246 -5.18 33.48 -5.25
C SER A 246 -5.32 33.16 -6.75
N LEU A 247 -6.07 32.11 -7.11
CA LEU A 247 -6.27 31.69 -8.50
C LEU A 247 -7.71 31.84 -9.00
N ARG A 248 -8.71 31.68 -8.12
CA ARG A 248 -10.14 31.64 -8.46
C ARG A 248 -10.81 32.99 -8.20
N THR A 249 -10.40 34.00 -8.96
CA THR A 249 -10.90 35.37 -8.76
C THR A 249 -12.40 35.49 -9.02
N GLY A 250 -13.13 36.05 -8.05
CA GLY A 250 -14.57 36.34 -8.16
C GLY A 250 -15.49 35.28 -7.59
N GLU A 251 -14.95 34.15 -7.14
CA GLU A 251 -15.66 33.16 -6.34
C GLU A 251 -15.65 33.57 -4.86
N THR A 252 -16.71 33.22 -4.14
CA THR A 252 -16.94 33.53 -2.71
C THR A 252 -17.51 32.29 -2.03
N ALA A 253 -17.55 32.26 -0.70
CA ALA A 253 -17.97 31.07 0.07
C ALA A 253 -17.13 29.84 -0.31
N LEU A 254 -15.82 30.05 -0.38
CA LEU A 254 -14.86 29.01 -0.73
C LEU A 254 -14.73 28.05 0.45
N THR A 255 -15.04 26.78 0.22
CA THR A 255 -14.93 25.73 1.24
C THR A 255 -13.47 25.49 1.59
N VAL A 256 -13.20 25.30 2.89
CA VAL A 256 -11.87 25.08 3.46
C VAL A 256 -11.78 23.76 4.23
N ALA A 257 -12.92 23.29 4.76
CA ALA A 257 -13.05 21.96 5.34
C ALA A 257 -14.35 21.32 4.89
N ALA A 258 -14.34 20.04 4.55
CA ALA A 258 -15.52 19.29 4.13
C ALA A 258 -15.42 17.82 4.48
N LEU A 259 -16.58 17.18 4.51
CA LEU A 259 -16.75 15.74 4.57
C LEU A 259 -17.13 15.19 3.19
N ALA A 260 -16.71 13.96 2.93
CA ALA A 260 -17.11 13.15 1.78
C ALA A 260 -17.23 11.67 2.20
N ALA A 261 -17.47 10.78 1.23
CA ALA A 261 -17.61 9.33 1.45
C ALA A 261 -18.55 9.00 2.62
N ASP A 262 -19.79 9.48 2.57
CA ASP A 262 -20.79 9.32 3.63
C ASP A 262 -20.30 9.76 5.02
N GLU A 263 -19.62 10.92 5.07
CA GLU A 263 -19.10 11.53 6.29
C GLU A 263 -17.92 10.76 6.94
N ARG A 264 -17.24 9.90 6.17
CA ARG A 264 -16.06 9.13 6.61
C ARG A 264 -14.72 9.67 6.11
N ALA A 265 -14.72 10.58 5.15
CA ALA A 265 -13.51 11.28 4.70
C ALA A 265 -13.58 12.77 5.09
N LEU A 266 -12.71 13.22 6.01
CA LEU A 266 -12.56 14.62 6.41
C LEU A 266 -11.39 15.25 5.65
N ALA A 267 -11.69 16.28 4.88
CA ALA A 267 -10.69 17.05 4.14
C ALA A 267 -10.48 18.44 4.74
N LEU A 268 -9.22 18.79 5.00
CA LEU A 268 -8.79 20.09 5.52
C LEU A 268 -7.81 20.76 4.55
N GLY A 269 -8.08 22.02 4.20
CA GLY A 269 -7.20 22.80 3.32
C GLY A 269 -5.87 23.23 3.92
N ASP A 270 -5.65 23.03 5.23
CA ASP A 270 -4.43 23.38 5.95
C ASP A 270 -4.24 22.45 7.17
N VAL A 271 -3.07 21.82 7.29
CA VAL A 271 -2.67 21.07 8.49
C VAL A 271 -2.24 22.00 9.62
N THR A 272 -1.70 23.18 9.33
CA THR A 272 -1.05 24.04 10.32
C THR A 272 -1.98 24.41 11.47
N ALA A 273 -3.30 24.48 11.24
CA ALA A 273 -4.30 24.65 12.30
C ALA A 273 -4.26 23.56 13.40
N LEU A 274 -3.70 22.38 13.14
CA LEU A 274 -3.57 21.25 14.07
C LEU A 274 -2.19 21.17 14.75
N THR A 275 -1.21 21.97 14.33
CA THR A 275 0.19 21.85 14.80
C THR A 275 0.48 22.80 15.97
N ALA A 276 1.61 22.63 16.66
CA ALA A 276 2.02 23.57 17.70
C ALA A 276 2.71 24.82 17.10
N PRO A 277 2.42 26.05 17.60
CA PRO A 277 1.45 26.42 18.64
C PRO A 277 0.03 26.71 18.10
N TYR A 278 -0.18 26.58 16.79
CA TYR A 278 -1.35 27.06 16.06
C TYR A 278 -2.67 26.37 16.45
N HIS A 279 -2.64 25.13 16.92
CA HIS A 279 -3.80 24.44 17.49
C HIS A 279 -4.40 25.16 18.69
N THR A 280 -3.66 26.05 19.36
CA THR A 280 -4.21 26.81 20.50
C THR A 280 -4.79 28.18 20.09
N VAL A 281 -4.77 28.55 18.81
CA VAL A 281 -5.30 29.84 18.34
C VAL A 281 -6.82 29.75 18.14
N ALA A 282 -7.55 30.73 18.69
CA ALA A 282 -9.01 30.78 18.65
C ALA A 282 -9.63 29.46 19.16
N ASP A 283 -10.52 28.82 18.39
CA ASP A 283 -11.17 27.56 18.77
C ASP A 283 -10.53 26.33 18.10
N ASN A 284 -9.32 26.46 17.54
CA ASN A 284 -8.60 25.33 16.90
C ASN A 284 -8.37 24.17 17.87
N ASP A 285 -8.25 24.44 19.18
CA ASP A 285 -7.97 23.43 20.19
C ASP A 285 -9.19 22.53 20.44
N GLN A 286 -10.39 23.11 20.30
CA GLN A 286 -11.66 22.39 20.30
C GLN A 286 -11.84 21.63 18.98
N LEU A 287 -11.49 22.22 17.84
CA LEU A 287 -11.52 21.52 16.55
C LEU A 287 -10.62 20.27 16.58
N LEU A 288 -9.39 20.40 17.10
CA LEU A 288 -8.47 19.28 17.28
C LEU A 288 -9.06 18.19 18.17
N SER A 289 -9.76 18.56 19.24
CA SER A 289 -10.51 17.61 20.09
C SER A 289 -11.58 16.89 19.29
N ASN A 290 -12.43 17.63 18.57
CA ASN A 290 -13.54 17.06 17.81
C ASN A 290 -13.03 16.11 16.70
N ILE A 291 -11.90 16.44 16.07
CA ILE A 291 -11.24 15.58 15.07
C ILE A 291 -10.73 14.30 15.74
N ALA A 292 -10.09 14.38 16.91
CA ALA A 292 -9.63 13.21 17.63
C ALA A 292 -10.80 12.31 18.10
N ASP A 293 -11.90 12.90 18.57
CA ASP A 293 -13.14 12.17 18.89
C ASP A 293 -13.68 11.46 17.64
N TRP A 294 -13.74 12.18 16.52
CA TRP A 294 -14.23 11.61 15.27
C TRP A 294 -13.30 10.50 14.74
N LEU A 295 -11.98 10.65 14.76
CA LEU A 295 -11.08 9.56 14.33
C LEU A 295 -11.18 8.33 15.24
N ALA A 296 -11.31 8.55 16.56
CA ALA A 296 -11.37 7.45 17.52
C ALA A 296 -12.75 6.77 17.59
N SER A 297 -13.82 7.38 17.10
CA SER A 297 -15.17 6.82 17.19
C SER A 297 -15.64 6.10 15.91
N ALA A 298 -14.73 5.70 15.03
CA ALA A 298 -15.09 4.97 13.82
C ALA A 298 -15.64 3.58 14.19
N GLU A 299 -16.75 3.20 13.56
CA GLU A 299 -17.35 1.87 13.65
C GLU A 299 -17.17 1.22 12.29
N ARG A 300 -16.31 0.19 12.23
CA ARG A 300 -15.99 -0.56 11.02
C ARG A 300 -16.61 -1.96 11.09
N VAL A 301 -17.10 -2.45 9.95
CA VAL A 301 -17.45 -3.85 9.77
C VAL A 301 -16.15 -4.61 9.55
N TRP A 302 -15.90 -5.62 10.38
CA TRP A 302 -14.65 -6.39 10.32
C TRP A 302 -14.87 -7.68 9.56
N ASP A 303 -14.36 -7.81 8.35
CA ASP A 303 -14.55 -8.94 7.45
C ASP A 303 -13.47 -10.03 7.62
N LEU A 304 -13.36 -10.97 6.67
CA LEU A 304 -12.30 -11.98 6.69
C LEU A 304 -10.93 -11.40 6.29
N ASN A 305 -10.89 -10.41 5.42
CA ASN A 305 -9.66 -9.73 4.97
C ASN A 305 -8.97 -9.02 6.14
N ASP A 306 -9.73 -8.65 7.17
CA ASP A 306 -9.25 -8.06 8.42
C ASP A 306 -8.60 -9.05 9.39
N PHE A 307 -8.49 -10.33 9.03
CA PHE A 307 -7.81 -11.31 9.89
C PHE A 307 -6.38 -10.84 10.25
N PRO A 308 -5.97 -10.94 11.53
CA PRO A 308 -6.68 -11.51 12.68
C PRO A 308 -7.52 -10.50 13.51
N TYR A 309 -7.60 -9.24 13.10
CA TYR A 309 -8.15 -8.14 13.89
C TYR A 309 -9.68 -8.15 14.01
N LEU A 310 -10.39 -8.99 13.24
CA LEU A 310 -11.81 -9.25 13.47
C LEU A 310 -12.10 -9.88 14.85
N PHE A 311 -11.11 -10.55 15.45
CA PHE A 311 -11.25 -11.16 16.77
C PHE A 311 -11.03 -10.16 17.89
N GLN A 312 -11.79 -10.31 18.97
CA GLN A 312 -11.74 -9.43 20.15
C GLN A 312 -11.28 -10.16 21.41
N ARG A 313 -11.14 -11.49 21.35
CA ARG A 313 -10.83 -12.36 22.48
C ARG A 313 -9.81 -13.43 22.09
N SER A 314 -9.29 -14.12 23.10
CA SER A 314 -8.51 -15.35 22.87
C SER A 314 -9.25 -16.28 21.91
N VAL A 315 -8.50 -16.90 20.99
CA VAL A 315 -9.03 -17.68 19.87
C VAL A 315 -8.80 -19.16 20.14
N ASP A 316 -9.85 -19.96 20.02
CA ASP A 316 -9.77 -21.42 20.03
C ASP A 316 -9.72 -21.96 18.60
N LEU A 317 -8.77 -22.85 18.28
CA LEU A 317 -8.76 -23.62 17.03
C LEU A 317 -9.36 -25.00 17.28
N VAL A 318 -10.41 -25.34 16.53
CA VAL A 318 -11.21 -26.56 16.73
C VAL A 318 -11.38 -27.30 15.40
N GLN A 319 -11.05 -28.59 15.41
CA GLN A 319 -11.29 -29.49 14.27
C GLN A 319 -12.75 -29.97 14.30
N ILE A 320 -13.46 -29.85 13.17
CA ILE A 320 -14.93 -30.08 13.12
C ILE A 320 -15.30 -31.54 13.34
N ALA A 321 -14.49 -32.48 12.83
CA ALA A 321 -14.70 -33.92 13.04
C ALA A 321 -13.40 -34.72 13.13
N GLY A 322 -13.50 -35.96 13.60
CA GLY A 322 -12.39 -36.89 13.78
C GLY A 322 -12.17 -37.28 15.24
N ASP A 323 -12.00 -38.59 15.49
CA ASP A 323 -11.77 -39.13 16.84
C ASP A 323 -10.45 -38.66 17.48
N PHE A 324 -9.52 -38.18 16.66
CA PHE A 324 -8.20 -37.70 17.05
C PHE A 324 -7.89 -36.39 16.34
N LEU A 325 -7.21 -35.49 17.05
CA LEU A 325 -6.65 -34.27 16.48
C LEU A 325 -5.64 -34.62 15.38
N ASP A 326 -5.80 -34.02 14.20
CA ASP A 326 -4.86 -34.18 13.11
C ASP A 326 -3.49 -33.60 13.50
N PRO A 327 -2.40 -34.37 13.46
CA PRO A 327 -1.07 -33.86 13.74
C PRO A 327 -0.63 -32.70 12.83
N ARG A 328 -1.18 -32.59 11.62
CA ARG A 328 -0.92 -31.47 10.68
C ARG A 328 -1.42 -30.15 11.24
N LEU A 329 -2.52 -30.16 11.99
CA LEU A 329 -3.06 -28.97 12.63
C LEU A 329 -2.09 -28.42 13.69
N ILE A 330 -1.39 -29.30 14.42
CA ILE A 330 -0.31 -28.91 15.36
C ILE A 330 0.87 -28.27 14.63
N ALA A 331 1.16 -28.68 13.39
CA ALA A 331 2.24 -28.07 12.61
C ALA A 331 1.88 -26.66 12.11
N ARG A 332 0.59 -26.37 11.90
CA ARG A 332 0.10 -25.07 11.42
C ARG A 332 -0.22 -24.06 12.53
N THR A 333 -0.35 -24.51 13.77
CA THR A 333 -0.61 -23.59 14.90
C THR A 333 0.48 -22.57 15.10
N GLY A 334 1.73 -22.85 14.71
CA GLY A 334 2.83 -21.89 14.86
C GLY A 334 2.63 -20.60 14.07
N ALA A 335 2.22 -20.71 12.80
CA ALA A 335 1.98 -19.55 11.94
C ALA A 335 0.77 -18.74 12.44
N LEU A 336 -0.32 -19.42 12.78
CA LEU A 336 -1.50 -18.77 13.36
C LEU A 336 -1.21 -18.13 14.72
N GLU A 337 -0.43 -18.78 15.59
CA GLU A 337 0.02 -18.23 16.87
C GLU A 337 0.81 -16.93 16.68
N GLU A 338 1.71 -16.89 15.70
CA GLU A 338 2.52 -15.71 15.40
C GLU A 338 1.67 -14.54 14.91
N VAL A 339 0.73 -14.79 14.01
CA VAL A 339 -0.17 -13.76 13.46
C VAL A 339 -1.13 -13.25 14.52
N LEU A 340 -1.76 -14.14 15.29
CA LEU A 340 -2.65 -13.75 16.40
C LEU A 340 -1.90 -12.99 17.50
N ALA A 341 -0.65 -13.34 17.79
CA ALA A 341 0.15 -12.65 18.79
C ALA A 341 0.46 -11.18 18.40
N GLN A 342 0.53 -10.86 17.10
CA GLN A 342 0.68 -9.48 16.63
C GLN A 342 -0.54 -8.60 16.93
N ALA A 343 -1.72 -9.22 17.03
CA ALA A 343 -2.96 -8.57 17.45
C ALA A 343 -3.23 -8.65 18.97
N ASP A 344 -2.22 -9.01 19.77
CA ASP A 344 -2.35 -9.27 21.22
C ASP A 344 -3.36 -10.39 21.58
N LEU A 345 -3.59 -11.32 20.65
CA LEU A 345 -4.49 -12.46 20.82
C LEU A 345 -3.69 -13.73 21.14
N THR A 346 -4.34 -14.69 21.81
CA THR A 346 -3.74 -15.98 22.16
C THR A 346 -4.50 -17.12 21.50
N LEU A 347 -3.79 -18.01 20.82
CA LEU A 347 -4.37 -19.23 20.25
C LEU A 347 -4.40 -20.38 21.26
N SER A 348 -5.44 -21.20 21.22
CA SER A 348 -5.52 -22.47 21.96
C SER A 348 -6.17 -23.55 21.13
N VAL A 349 -5.50 -24.69 20.93
CA VAL A 349 -6.10 -25.84 20.23
C VAL A 349 -6.98 -26.62 21.19
N ARG A 350 -8.24 -26.87 20.80
CA ARG A 350 -9.22 -27.58 21.64
C ARG A 350 -10.02 -28.62 20.88
N ASP A 351 -10.59 -29.56 21.62
CA ASP A 351 -11.58 -30.51 21.13
C ASP A 351 -12.97 -29.87 20.97
N THR A 352 -13.28 -28.88 21.81
CA THR A 352 -14.56 -28.18 21.86
C THR A 352 -14.32 -26.70 22.13
N ALA A 353 -15.04 -25.85 21.39
CA ALA A 353 -14.93 -24.41 21.51
C ALA A 353 -15.40 -23.92 22.89
N ASP A 354 -14.62 -23.02 23.51
CA ASP A 354 -15.04 -22.29 24.70
C ASP A 354 -15.93 -21.10 24.30
N ARG A 355 -17.04 -20.87 25.01
CA ARG A 355 -17.98 -19.79 24.66
C ARG A 355 -17.45 -18.40 25.03
N ASP A 356 -16.48 -18.36 25.93
CA ASP A 356 -15.84 -17.11 26.34
C ASP A 356 -14.73 -16.69 25.34
N ASN A 357 -14.37 -17.56 24.40
CA ASN A 357 -13.34 -17.35 23.38
C ASN A 357 -13.96 -17.20 21.99
N ASP A 358 -13.25 -16.48 21.12
CA ASP A 358 -13.50 -16.52 19.68
C ASP A 358 -13.04 -17.88 19.13
N THR A 359 -13.47 -18.28 17.94
CA THR A 359 -13.21 -19.65 17.46
C THR A 359 -12.91 -19.71 15.97
N ILE A 360 -11.90 -20.51 15.60
CA ILE A 360 -11.65 -20.95 14.24
C ILE A 360 -12.02 -22.44 14.16
N PHE A 361 -13.00 -22.77 13.34
CA PHE A 361 -13.34 -24.14 12.98
C PHE A 361 -12.65 -24.52 11.68
N VAL A 362 -12.06 -25.72 11.62
CA VAL A 362 -11.43 -26.26 10.40
C VAL A 362 -11.88 -27.69 10.14
N GLY A 363 -12.27 -27.99 8.90
CA GLY A 363 -12.73 -29.32 8.52
C GLY A 363 -12.99 -29.46 7.02
N THR A 364 -13.69 -30.53 6.67
CA THR A 364 -14.06 -30.85 5.28
C THR A 364 -15.57 -30.70 5.05
N PHE A 365 -16.00 -30.61 3.80
CA PHE A 365 -17.43 -30.54 3.46
C PHE A 365 -18.22 -31.81 3.85
N GLU A 366 -17.56 -32.95 4.06
CA GLU A 366 -18.19 -34.20 4.51
C GLU A 366 -18.62 -34.14 5.99
N ASP A 367 -18.00 -33.27 6.78
CA ASP A 367 -17.97 -33.35 8.23
C ASP A 367 -18.53 -32.06 8.88
N VAL A 368 -19.70 -31.57 8.46
CA VAL A 368 -20.21 -30.23 8.85
C VAL A 368 -21.18 -30.20 10.04
N GLU A 369 -21.42 -31.33 10.70
CA GLU A 369 -22.43 -31.47 11.78
C GLU A 369 -22.24 -30.47 12.95
N LEU A 370 -21.00 -30.08 13.26
CA LEU A 370 -20.70 -29.14 14.36
C LEU A 370 -20.99 -27.68 13.98
N VAL A 371 -20.99 -27.37 12.67
CA VAL A 371 -21.06 -26.00 12.15
C VAL A 371 -22.31 -25.73 11.32
N GLU A 372 -23.21 -26.71 11.17
CA GLU A 372 -24.44 -26.65 10.36
C GLU A 372 -25.29 -25.42 10.68
N GLU A 373 -25.42 -25.04 11.97
CA GLU A 373 -26.16 -23.84 12.39
C GLU A 373 -25.56 -22.55 11.83
N TYR A 374 -24.23 -22.43 11.80
CA TYR A 374 -23.55 -21.25 11.26
C TYR A 374 -23.60 -21.21 9.72
N LEU A 375 -23.56 -22.38 9.07
CA LEU A 375 -23.70 -22.47 7.61
C LEU A 375 -25.12 -22.06 7.17
N ASP A 376 -26.14 -22.51 7.89
CA ASP A 376 -27.54 -22.12 7.65
C ASP A 376 -27.74 -20.61 7.84
N GLU A 377 -27.12 -20.01 8.87
CA GLU A 377 -27.16 -18.56 9.11
C GLU A 377 -26.43 -17.76 8.01
N GLY A 378 -25.31 -18.28 7.51
CA GLY A 378 -24.56 -17.71 6.38
C GLY A 378 -25.17 -18.00 5.00
N GLY A 379 -26.34 -18.64 4.92
CA GLY A 379 -27.00 -18.95 3.65
C GLY A 379 -26.25 -19.98 2.79
N VAL A 380 -25.51 -20.89 3.43
CA VAL A 380 -24.74 -21.95 2.77
C VAL A 380 -25.43 -23.30 2.93
N THR A 381 -25.69 -23.99 1.81
CA THR A 381 -26.22 -25.36 1.79
C THR A 381 -25.25 -26.31 1.09
N ILE A 382 -24.88 -27.40 1.77
CA ILE A 382 -23.96 -28.41 1.27
C ILE A 382 -24.77 -29.62 0.78
N THR A 383 -24.56 -30.03 -0.48
CA THR A 383 -25.23 -31.20 -1.07
C THR A 383 -24.19 -32.23 -1.50
N LEU A 384 -24.22 -33.40 -0.83
CA LEU A 384 -23.40 -34.56 -1.16
C LEU A 384 -24.22 -35.58 -1.96
N VAL A 385 -23.67 -36.04 -3.08
CA VAL A 385 -24.26 -37.07 -3.93
C VAL A 385 -23.81 -38.43 -3.40
N GLU A 386 -24.72 -39.20 -2.82
CA GLU A 386 -24.41 -40.59 -2.47
C GLU A 386 -24.19 -41.41 -3.76
N GLU A 387 -22.97 -41.92 -3.97
CA GLU A 387 -22.72 -42.94 -5.00
C GLU A 387 -23.59 -44.18 -4.70
N GLU A 388 -24.69 -44.36 -5.44
CA GLU A 388 -25.43 -45.62 -5.42
C GLU A 388 -24.53 -46.73 -5.96
N GLY A 389 -23.96 -47.52 -5.05
CA GLY A 389 -23.04 -48.60 -5.36
C GLY A 389 -23.53 -49.50 -6.51
N GLU A 390 -22.67 -49.69 -7.50
CA GLU A 390 -22.90 -50.54 -8.67
C GLU A 390 -23.15 -52.02 -8.27
N GLU A 391 -24.40 -52.40 -8.00
CA GLU A 391 -24.87 -53.76 -8.29
C GLU A 391 -25.45 -53.77 -9.72
N GLY A 392 -24.58 -54.11 -10.66
CA GLY A 392 -24.78 -53.87 -12.08
C GLY A 392 -25.96 -54.57 -12.78
N ALA A 393 -26.27 -54.08 -13.97
CA ALA A 393 -26.90 -54.84 -15.03
C ALA A 393 -26.64 -54.21 -16.42
N ALA A 394 -25.87 -54.94 -17.22
CA ALA A 394 -25.89 -55.04 -18.69
C ALA A 394 -26.60 -53.94 -19.52
N ALA A 395 -25.74 -53.15 -20.19
CA ALA A 395 -25.83 -52.59 -21.54
C ALA A 395 -27.20 -52.58 -22.25
N THR A 396 -27.70 -51.37 -22.47
CA THR A 396 -28.38 -50.98 -23.71
C THR A 396 -27.94 -49.58 -24.12
N GLU A 397 -27.27 -49.48 -25.26
CA GLU A 397 -26.95 -48.24 -25.98
C GLU A 397 -28.26 -47.58 -26.47
N GLU A 398 -28.69 -46.44 -25.91
CA GLU A 398 -29.44 -45.39 -26.63
C GLU A 398 -29.24 -44.02 -25.97
N ALA A 399 -28.76 -43.05 -26.77
CA ALA A 399 -28.82 -41.59 -26.63
C ALA A 399 -28.07 -40.93 -25.45
N GLU A 400 -26.82 -40.52 -25.72
CA GLU A 400 -26.10 -39.49 -24.98
C GLU A 400 -26.77 -38.12 -25.25
N GLU A 401 -27.69 -37.72 -24.37
CA GLU A 401 -27.76 -36.32 -23.96
C GLU A 401 -26.66 -36.16 -22.90
N GLU A 402 -25.83 -35.12 -23.00
CA GLU A 402 -24.86 -34.74 -21.97
C GLU A 402 -25.65 -34.38 -20.70
N GLU A 403 -26.02 -35.37 -19.90
CA GLU A 403 -26.44 -35.16 -18.52
C GLU A 403 -25.16 -34.87 -17.72
N GLU A 404 -25.04 -33.66 -17.18
CA GLU A 404 -23.96 -33.32 -16.24
C GLU A 404 -23.95 -34.38 -15.13
N GLU A 405 -22.81 -35.06 -14.92
CA GLU A 405 -22.70 -36.02 -13.84
C GLU A 405 -23.01 -35.32 -12.51
N PRO A 406 -23.82 -35.94 -11.63
CA PRO A 406 -24.13 -35.34 -10.34
C PRO A 406 -22.82 -35.21 -9.54
N ARG A 407 -22.47 -33.98 -9.18
CA ARG A 407 -21.26 -33.63 -8.43
C ARG A 407 -21.65 -33.09 -7.06
N ASP A 408 -20.75 -33.22 -6.10
CA ASP A 408 -20.90 -32.56 -4.80
C ASP A 408 -20.81 -31.05 -4.97
N THR A 409 -21.81 -30.34 -4.45
CA THR A 409 -21.96 -28.89 -4.64
C THR A 409 -22.21 -28.16 -3.33
N VAL A 410 -21.63 -26.96 -3.22
CA VAL A 410 -21.98 -25.94 -2.23
C VAL A 410 -22.88 -24.92 -2.90
N GLU A 411 -24.06 -24.67 -2.35
CA GLU A 411 -24.97 -23.61 -2.78
C GLU A 411 -24.87 -22.44 -1.79
N VAL A 412 -24.51 -21.25 -2.29
CA VAL A 412 -24.48 -20.00 -1.52
C VAL A 412 -25.57 -19.09 -2.08
N GLU A 413 -26.43 -18.51 -1.23
CA GLU A 413 -27.64 -17.80 -1.68
C GLU A 413 -27.39 -16.74 -2.77
N GLU A 414 -26.26 -16.02 -2.72
CA GLU A 414 -25.93 -14.98 -3.72
C GLU A 414 -25.00 -15.45 -4.85
N LEU A 415 -24.12 -16.42 -4.60
CA LEU A 415 -23.14 -16.90 -5.59
C LEU A 415 -23.65 -18.09 -6.42
N GLY A 416 -24.71 -18.75 -5.97
CA GLY A 416 -25.28 -19.93 -6.61
C GLY A 416 -24.53 -21.22 -6.27
N SER A 417 -24.65 -22.21 -7.16
CA SER A 417 -24.07 -23.55 -6.96
C SER A 417 -22.64 -23.63 -7.47
N ILE A 418 -21.73 -24.10 -6.61
CA ILE A 418 -20.28 -24.19 -6.83
C ILE A 418 -19.83 -25.65 -6.57
N PRO A 419 -18.98 -26.26 -7.43
CA PRO A 419 -18.45 -27.59 -7.16
C PRO A 419 -17.55 -27.58 -5.90
N MET A 420 -17.63 -28.63 -5.07
CA MET A 420 -16.76 -28.75 -3.89
C MET A 420 -15.29 -28.96 -4.26
N GLU A 421 -15.03 -29.67 -5.37
CA GLU A 421 -13.69 -29.94 -5.89
C GLU A 421 -12.96 -28.62 -6.19
N GLY A 422 -11.77 -28.47 -5.61
CA GLY A 422 -10.94 -27.27 -5.74
C GLY A 422 -11.53 -26.01 -5.11
N THR A 423 -12.46 -26.15 -4.17
CA THR A 423 -13.10 -25.03 -3.46
C THR A 423 -12.73 -25.02 -1.98
N THR A 424 -12.33 -23.85 -1.48
CA THR A 424 -12.23 -23.54 -0.05
C THR A 424 -13.29 -22.52 0.31
N LEU A 425 -14.02 -22.76 1.40
CA LEU A 425 -15.09 -21.91 1.90
C LEU A 425 -14.70 -21.36 3.27
N PHE A 426 -14.79 -20.05 3.42
CA PHE A 426 -14.75 -19.38 4.71
C PHE A 426 -16.11 -18.77 5.05
N VAL A 427 -16.54 -18.91 6.30
CA VAL A 427 -17.75 -18.26 6.83
C VAL A 427 -17.39 -17.54 8.12
N VAL A 428 -17.78 -16.27 8.24
CA VAL A 428 -17.56 -15.44 9.43
C VAL A 428 -18.89 -15.16 10.13
N ASP A 429 -19.15 -15.85 11.23
CA ASP A 429 -20.32 -15.56 12.07
C ASP A 429 -20.00 -14.59 13.21
N ARG A 430 -20.89 -13.61 13.39
CA ARG A 430 -20.84 -12.59 14.45
C ARG A 430 -22.17 -12.51 15.23
N SER A 431 -23.05 -13.50 15.11
CA SER A 431 -24.40 -13.50 15.71
C SER A 431 -24.39 -13.64 17.24
N ALA A 432 -23.32 -14.21 17.79
CA ALA A 432 -23.05 -14.30 19.23
C ALA A 432 -22.17 -13.14 19.71
N ASP A 433 -22.07 -12.90 21.02
CA ASP A 433 -21.08 -11.97 21.60
C ASP A 433 -19.62 -12.50 21.42
N ARG A 434 -19.29 -13.15 20.30
CA ARG A 434 -17.98 -13.71 19.92
C ARG A 434 -17.92 -13.83 18.40
N VAL A 435 -16.72 -13.90 17.85
CA VAL A 435 -16.51 -14.11 16.42
C VAL A 435 -16.14 -15.57 16.15
N VAL A 436 -16.76 -16.15 15.13
CA VAL A 436 -16.52 -17.52 14.68
C VAL A 436 -16.12 -17.49 13.21
N VAL A 437 -14.94 -18.02 12.90
CA VAL A 437 -14.48 -18.25 11.52
C VAL A 437 -14.52 -19.74 11.24
N ILE A 438 -15.14 -20.14 10.14
CA ILE A 438 -15.23 -21.53 9.70
C ILE A 438 -14.47 -21.66 8.40
N ALA A 439 -13.52 -22.59 8.33
CA ALA A 439 -12.76 -22.94 7.14
C ALA A 439 -13.10 -24.38 6.72
N LEU A 440 -13.75 -24.54 5.58
CA LEU A 440 -14.13 -25.83 4.99
C LEU A 440 -13.44 -26.01 3.64
N ALA A 441 -13.02 -27.23 3.35
CA ALA A 441 -12.43 -27.60 2.07
C ALA A 441 -12.85 -29.01 1.64
N GLU A 442 -12.46 -29.42 0.43
CA GLU A 442 -12.77 -30.75 -0.11
C GLU A 442 -12.20 -31.90 0.74
N ASP A 443 -10.97 -31.74 1.22
CA ASP A 443 -10.25 -32.78 1.97
C ASP A 443 -9.35 -32.17 3.06
N GLY A 444 -8.72 -33.05 3.83
CA GLY A 444 -7.90 -32.65 4.97
C GLY A 444 -6.60 -31.92 4.61
N ASP A 445 -6.02 -32.12 3.43
CA ASP A 445 -4.86 -31.33 2.97
C ASP A 445 -5.31 -29.92 2.56
N SER A 446 -6.39 -29.81 1.79
CA SER A 446 -7.00 -28.53 1.40
C SER A 446 -7.50 -27.74 2.62
N ALA A 447 -8.00 -28.41 3.67
CA ALA A 447 -8.38 -27.76 4.93
C ALA A 447 -7.18 -27.17 5.68
N MET A 448 -6.00 -27.79 5.60
CA MET A 448 -4.78 -27.21 6.17
C MET A 448 -4.27 -26.04 5.32
N ALA A 449 -4.39 -26.13 4.00
CA ALA A 449 -4.09 -25.00 3.11
C ALA A 449 -5.01 -23.79 3.38
N ALA A 450 -6.27 -24.02 3.77
CA ALA A 450 -7.18 -22.97 4.20
C ALA A 450 -6.68 -22.23 5.46
N LEU A 451 -6.10 -22.94 6.43
CA LEU A 451 -5.47 -22.32 7.60
C LEU A 451 -4.22 -21.52 7.23
N ASP A 452 -3.44 -22.00 6.27
CA ASP A 452 -2.29 -21.28 5.74
C ASP A 452 -2.76 -19.95 5.11
N ARG A 453 -3.82 -19.98 4.29
CA ARG A 453 -4.42 -18.76 3.71
C ARG A 453 -4.85 -17.75 4.77
N LEU A 454 -5.50 -18.19 5.85
CA LEU A 454 -5.84 -17.30 6.98
C LEU A 454 -4.58 -16.70 7.62
N ALA A 455 -3.58 -17.54 7.92
CA ALA A 455 -2.36 -17.08 8.58
C ALA A 455 -1.59 -16.07 7.72
N PHE A 456 -1.56 -16.26 6.40
CA PHE A 456 -0.86 -15.35 5.48
C PHE A 456 -1.74 -14.20 4.96
N GLY A 457 -3.04 -14.21 5.27
CA GLY A 457 -4.01 -13.26 4.72
C GLY A 457 -4.06 -13.29 3.19
N ASP A 458 -3.96 -14.48 2.60
CA ASP A 458 -4.01 -14.71 1.15
C ASP A 458 -5.42 -15.10 0.72
N PHE A 459 -6.16 -14.10 0.26
CA PHE A 459 -7.49 -14.26 -0.33
C PHE A 459 -7.48 -13.98 -1.84
N SER A 460 -6.31 -14.12 -2.47
CA SER A 460 -6.21 -14.01 -3.92
C SER A 460 -7.03 -15.09 -4.62
N GLY A 461 -7.81 -14.70 -5.64
CA GLY A 461 -8.72 -15.62 -6.32
C GLY A 461 -9.94 -16.05 -5.49
N CYS A 462 -10.25 -15.33 -4.41
CA CYS A 462 -11.50 -15.46 -3.67
C CYS A 462 -12.57 -14.51 -4.19
N VAL A 463 -13.82 -14.87 -3.91
CA VAL A 463 -15.01 -14.03 -4.10
C VAL A 463 -15.74 -13.96 -2.77
N GLU A 464 -16.01 -12.74 -2.32
CA GLU A 464 -16.72 -12.47 -1.07
C GLU A 464 -18.16 -12.06 -1.34
N SER A 465 -19.07 -12.55 -0.51
CA SER A 465 -20.49 -12.20 -0.49
C SER A 465 -20.97 -12.26 0.96
N ASP A 466 -21.29 -11.09 1.51
CA ASP A 466 -21.63 -10.88 2.92
C ASP A 466 -20.60 -11.54 3.86
N ASP A 467 -21.02 -12.56 4.61
CA ASP A 467 -20.21 -13.24 5.62
C ASP A 467 -19.49 -14.50 5.07
N VAL A 468 -19.54 -14.69 3.74
CA VAL A 468 -19.05 -15.90 3.07
C VAL A 468 -17.98 -15.53 2.04
N THR A 469 -16.81 -16.14 2.17
CA THR A 469 -15.71 -16.02 1.21
C THR A 469 -15.46 -17.37 0.55
N VAL A 470 -15.60 -17.43 -0.77
CA VAL A 470 -15.35 -18.64 -1.56
C VAL A 470 -14.08 -18.47 -2.36
N CYS A 471 -13.14 -19.40 -2.20
CA CYS A 471 -11.87 -19.35 -2.89
C CYS A 471 -11.64 -20.58 -3.77
N SER A 472 -11.09 -20.36 -4.95
CA SER A 472 -10.63 -21.45 -5.81
C SER A 472 -9.19 -21.85 -5.45
N THR A 473 -8.89 -23.14 -5.54
CA THR A 473 -7.51 -23.68 -5.49
C THR A 473 -6.80 -23.57 -6.85
N GLY A 474 -7.50 -23.16 -7.92
CA GLY A 474 -6.93 -22.95 -9.25
C GLY A 474 -6.83 -24.20 -10.12
N GLU A 475 -7.31 -25.36 -9.65
CA GLU A 475 -7.36 -26.59 -10.46
C GLU A 475 -8.56 -26.55 -11.41
N VAL A 476 -8.38 -25.91 -12.56
CA VAL A 476 -9.34 -26.04 -13.67
C VAL A 476 -9.20 -27.45 -14.24
N GLN A 477 -10.26 -28.24 -14.08
CA GLN A 477 -10.48 -29.55 -14.68
C GLN A 477 -9.81 -29.66 -16.07
N GLU A 478 -8.80 -30.53 -16.20
CA GLU A 478 -8.17 -30.90 -17.47
C GLU A 478 -9.22 -31.55 -18.38
N GLY A 479 -9.98 -30.71 -19.08
CA GLY A 479 -11.12 -31.10 -19.90
C GLY A 479 -11.10 -30.42 -21.27
N LEU A 480 -9.94 -30.08 -21.81
CA LEU A 480 -9.79 -29.71 -23.22
C LEU A 480 -8.56 -30.42 -23.79
N GLY A 481 -8.82 -31.59 -24.38
CA GLY A 481 -7.82 -32.48 -24.94
C GLY A 481 -6.84 -31.78 -25.87
N LEU A 482 -5.58 -31.77 -25.47
CA LEU A 482 -4.43 -31.75 -26.35
C LEU A 482 -3.43 -32.78 -25.83
N ASP A 483 -3.57 -33.99 -26.37
CA ASP A 483 -2.60 -35.07 -26.24
C ASP A 483 -1.19 -34.55 -26.54
N THR A 484 -0.26 -34.67 -25.60
CA THR A 484 1.09 -35.07 -25.94
C THR A 484 1.65 -35.97 -24.85
N GLU A 485 1.46 -37.27 -25.06
CA GLU A 485 2.23 -38.34 -24.43
C GLU A 485 3.74 -38.05 -24.56
N ARG A 486 4.48 -38.11 -23.45
CA ARG A 486 5.87 -38.53 -23.50
C ARG A 486 6.26 -39.33 -22.26
N GLU A 487 6.50 -40.60 -22.53
CA GLU A 487 6.92 -41.69 -21.66
C GLU A 487 8.05 -41.33 -20.67
N GLU A 488 7.81 -41.65 -19.39
CA GLU A 488 8.87 -41.92 -18.42
C GLU A 488 9.64 -43.21 -18.78
N PRO A 489 10.86 -43.36 -18.26
CA PRO A 489 11.31 -44.69 -17.86
C PRO A 489 11.77 -44.71 -16.39
N GLU A 490 11.13 -45.58 -15.61
CA GLU A 490 11.70 -46.16 -14.40
C GLU A 490 12.84 -47.15 -14.74
N GLU A 491 13.95 -47.10 -14.00
CA GLU A 491 14.41 -48.21 -13.14
C GLU A 491 15.80 -47.94 -12.49
N ARG A 492 15.76 -47.99 -11.16
CA ARG A 492 16.74 -48.27 -10.08
C ARG A 492 18.03 -49.06 -10.44
N GLU A 493 19.18 -48.70 -9.83
CA GLU A 493 20.00 -49.58 -8.94
C GLU A 493 21.33 -48.95 -8.39
N GLU A 494 21.44 -49.05 -7.05
CA GLU A 494 22.61 -49.27 -6.16
C GLU A 494 23.78 -48.27 -5.99
N ALA A 495 24.07 -47.99 -4.71
CA ALA A 495 25.19 -47.23 -4.16
C ALA A 495 26.55 -47.97 -4.27
N PRO A 496 27.67 -47.21 -4.19
CA PRO A 496 28.59 -47.47 -3.07
C PRO A 496 29.26 -46.23 -2.45
N GLU A 497 29.46 -46.35 -1.13
CA GLU A 497 30.48 -45.80 -0.19
C GLU A 497 31.32 -44.54 -0.49
N GLU A 498 31.24 -43.63 0.51
CA GLU A 498 32.27 -42.79 1.15
C GLU A 498 33.41 -42.19 0.30
N GLY A 499 33.39 -40.85 0.15
CA GLY A 499 34.63 -40.08 0.02
C GLY A 499 34.49 -38.66 -0.52
N GLU A 500 34.72 -37.70 0.37
CA GLU A 500 35.07 -36.27 0.14
C GLU A 500 33.87 -35.32 -0.04
N GLY A 501 33.74 -34.36 0.90
CA GLY A 501 32.57 -33.51 1.06
C GLY A 501 32.25 -32.69 -0.18
N GLU A 502 31.13 -33.02 -0.81
CA GLU A 502 30.40 -32.10 -1.68
C GLU A 502 29.89 -30.96 -0.79
N ALA A 503 30.12 -29.72 -1.24
CA ALA A 503 29.44 -28.58 -0.66
C ALA A 503 27.95 -28.81 -0.89
N GLU A 504 27.16 -28.87 0.19
CA GLU A 504 25.71 -28.80 0.06
C GLU A 504 25.38 -27.48 -0.66
N LEU A 505 24.44 -27.51 -1.60
CA LEU A 505 23.98 -26.32 -2.31
C LEU A 505 22.86 -25.64 -1.51
N PRO A 506 22.69 -24.32 -1.63
CA PRO A 506 21.49 -23.63 -1.17
C PRO A 506 20.24 -24.20 -1.85
N ARG A 507 19.10 -24.21 -1.14
CA ARG A 507 17.81 -24.65 -1.66
C ARG A 507 17.19 -23.53 -2.50
N ILE A 508 16.82 -23.86 -3.74
CA ILE A 508 15.98 -23.03 -4.59
C ILE A 508 14.52 -23.29 -4.20
N GLY A 509 13.81 -22.25 -3.78
CA GLY A 509 12.38 -22.31 -3.49
C GLY A 509 11.54 -22.53 -4.75
N SER A 510 10.34 -23.06 -4.57
CA SER A 510 9.31 -23.09 -5.60
C SER A 510 8.84 -21.66 -5.96
N ARG A 511 8.11 -21.52 -7.06
CA ARG A 511 7.51 -20.23 -7.44
C ARG A 511 6.61 -19.68 -6.33
N LEU A 512 5.77 -20.54 -5.75
CA LEU A 512 4.88 -20.18 -4.64
C LEU A 512 5.68 -19.71 -3.39
N GLU A 513 6.74 -20.43 -3.02
CA GLU A 513 7.63 -19.99 -1.93
C GLU A 513 8.34 -18.67 -2.27
N SER A 514 8.64 -18.42 -3.55
CA SER A 514 9.28 -17.18 -4.01
C SER A 514 8.31 -15.99 -3.98
N ASP A 515 7.05 -16.19 -4.37
CA ASP A 515 5.98 -15.20 -4.27
C ASP A 515 5.70 -14.84 -2.81
N ALA A 516 5.61 -15.86 -1.94
CA ALA A 516 5.45 -15.67 -0.50
C ALA A 516 6.65 -14.91 0.12
N ALA A 517 7.88 -15.23 -0.30
CA ALA A 517 9.07 -14.54 0.17
C ALA A 517 9.09 -13.06 -0.26
N LEU A 518 8.69 -12.77 -1.50
CA LEU A 518 8.60 -11.40 -1.99
C LEU A 518 7.53 -10.60 -1.22
N ALA A 519 6.34 -11.19 -1.02
CA ALA A 519 5.25 -10.57 -0.24
C ALA A 519 5.62 -10.35 1.23
N ALA A 520 6.43 -11.23 1.82
CA ALA A 520 6.92 -11.12 3.19
C ALA A 520 8.10 -10.12 3.35
N GLY A 521 8.50 -9.41 2.30
CA GLY A 521 9.60 -8.45 2.34
C GLY A 521 10.97 -9.09 2.61
N VAL A 522 11.17 -10.34 2.15
CA VAL A 522 12.49 -10.98 2.23
C VAL A 522 13.49 -10.18 1.40
N PRO A 523 14.63 -9.77 1.98
CA PRO A 523 15.55 -8.87 1.29
C PRO A 523 16.17 -9.51 0.06
N TRP A 524 16.49 -8.66 -0.90
CA TRP A 524 17.09 -9.09 -2.15
C TRP A 524 18.59 -9.30 -1.94
N LEU A 525 19.16 -10.18 -2.76
CA LEU A 525 20.57 -10.53 -2.66
C LEU A 525 21.49 -9.31 -2.82
N THR A 526 21.11 -8.37 -3.69
CA THR A 526 21.84 -7.12 -3.94
C THR A 526 21.73 -6.11 -2.80
N GLU A 527 20.63 -6.08 -2.05
CA GLU A 527 20.45 -5.18 -0.90
C GLU A 527 21.37 -5.54 0.27
N LEU A 528 21.82 -6.79 0.32
CA LEU A 528 22.73 -7.29 1.35
C LEU A 528 24.21 -7.15 0.97
N ALA A 529 24.50 -6.61 -0.22
CA ALA A 529 25.87 -6.43 -0.70
C ALA A 529 26.53 -5.16 -0.12
N GLU A 530 27.86 -5.18 -0.01
CA GLU A 530 28.62 -4.00 0.38
C GLU A 530 28.78 -2.99 -0.78
N GLU A 531 28.67 -3.48 -2.02
CA GLU A 531 28.87 -2.73 -3.25
C GLU A 531 27.57 -2.17 -3.81
N ASP A 532 27.65 -0.92 -4.27
CA ASP A 532 26.58 -0.22 -4.98
C ASP A 532 27.18 0.39 -6.26
N TYR A 533 26.50 0.20 -7.41
CA TYR A 533 27.00 0.57 -8.72
C TYR A 533 26.08 1.59 -9.39
N GLU A 534 26.59 2.80 -9.61
CA GLU A 534 25.84 3.89 -10.28
C GLU A 534 25.38 3.56 -11.71
N ILE A 535 26.10 2.69 -12.43
CA ILE A 535 25.76 2.28 -13.80
C ILE A 535 25.97 0.79 -13.96
N THR A 536 24.87 0.07 -14.18
CA THR A 536 24.85 -1.37 -14.46
C THR A 536 24.55 -1.65 -15.94
N SER A 537 24.37 -2.92 -16.31
CA SER A 537 23.96 -3.34 -17.65
C SER A 537 24.88 -2.97 -18.82
N GLN A 538 26.18 -2.75 -18.56
CA GLN A 538 27.15 -2.44 -19.60
C GLN A 538 27.78 -3.70 -20.21
N ALA A 539 27.64 -3.86 -21.54
CA ALA A 539 28.19 -4.99 -22.28
C ALA A 539 29.69 -5.20 -22.03
N GLY A 540 30.06 -6.41 -21.60
CA GLY A 540 31.43 -6.83 -21.31
C GLY A 540 31.89 -6.62 -19.87
N GLU A 541 31.06 -6.02 -19.02
CA GLU A 541 31.35 -5.81 -17.60
C GLU A 541 30.88 -7.00 -16.72
N THR A 542 31.48 -7.08 -15.54
CA THR A 542 31.07 -8.01 -14.46
C THR A 542 30.97 -7.21 -13.18
N TYR A 543 29.78 -7.18 -12.61
CA TYR A 543 29.45 -6.52 -11.35
C TYR A 543 29.55 -7.56 -10.25
N THR A 544 30.48 -7.38 -9.32
CA THR A 544 30.74 -8.34 -8.25
C THR A 544 30.22 -7.78 -6.93
N TYR A 545 29.31 -8.51 -6.30
CA TYR A 545 28.71 -8.20 -5.01
C TYR A 545 29.21 -9.17 -3.94
N THR A 546 29.62 -8.65 -2.79
CA THR A 546 30.09 -9.44 -1.65
C THR A 546 29.04 -9.38 -0.54
N ILE A 547 28.48 -10.53 -0.18
CA ILE A 547 27.43 -10.66 0.84
C ILE A 547 27.95 -11.52 1.98
N THR A 548 27.76 -11.06 3.22
CA THR A 548 28.08 -11.84 4.42
C THR A 548 26.81 -12.12 5.22
N LEU A 549 26.48 -13.40 5.39
CA LEU A 549 25.35 -13.86 6.19
C LEU A 549 25.88 -14.46 7.50
N ASP A 550 25.44 -13.97 8.66
CA ASP A 550 25.89 -14.53 9.96
C ASP A 550 25.44 -15.98 10.19
N ARG A 551 24.34 -16.37 9.54
CA ARG A 551 23.73 -17.71 9.53
C ARG A 551 22.86 -17.84 8.28
N SER A 552 22.42 -19.05 7.98
CA SER A 552 21.42 -19.29 6.93
C SER A 552 20.16 -18.43 7.16
N ARG A 553 19.72 -17.75 6.10
CA ARG A 553 18.50 -16.95 6.05
C ARG A 553 17.93 -16.95 4.65
N ASP A 554 16.64 -16.67 4.56
CA ASP A 554 15.95 -16.47 3.28
C ASP A 554 16.43 -15.17 2.64
N VAL A 555 16.71 -15.25 1.34
CA VAL A 555 17.05 -14.11 0.46
C VAL A 555 16.44 -14.33 -0.91
N VAL A 556 16.04 -13.24 -1.57
CA VAL A 556 15.51 -13.30 -2.93
C VAL A 556 16.62 -13.02 -3.94
N TRP A 557 16.83 -13.93 -4.88
CA TRP A 557 17.74 -13.71 -6.01
C TRP A 557 16.93 -13.30 -7.24
N MET A 558 17.25 -12.14 -7.81
CA MET A 558 16.45 -11.58 -8.91
C MET A 558 17.25 -10.88 -10.00
N TYR A 559 16.57 -10.70 -11.13
CA TYR A 559 16.94 -9.77 -12.19
C TYR A 559 15.67 -9.11 -12.73
N GLY A 560 15.76 -7.82 -13.05
CA GLY A 560 14.67 -7.05 -13.59
C GLY A 560 15.11 -6.10 -14.70
N TRP A 561 14.15 -5.63 -15.47
CA TRP A 561 14.32 -4.51 -16.38
C TRP A 561 13.05 -3.72 -16.47
N CYS A 562 13.23 -2.42 -16.62
CA CYS A 562 12.16 -1.46 -16.66
C CYS A 562 12.25 -0.66 -17.96
N ALA A 563 11.12 -0.16 -18.42
CA ALA A 563 11.06 0.78 -19.52
C ALA A 563 9.90 1.76 -19.30
N THR A 564 10.02 2.96 -19.85
CA THR A 564 9.02 4.03 -19.72
C THR A 564 7.62 3.68 -20.25
N THR A 565 7.48 2.63 -21.07
CA THR A 565 6.16 2.12 -21.50
C THR A 565 6.15 0.59 -21.61
N LYS A 566 4.96 -0.01 -21.46
CA LYS A 566 4.75 -1.45 -21.54
C LYS A 566 5.10 -2.02 -22.92
N GLU A 567 4.83 -1.28 -24.00
CA GLU A 567 5.25 -1.68 -25.34
C GLU A 567 6.78 -1.73 -25.46
N LEU A 568 7.48 -0.73 -24.94
CA LEU A 568 8.93 -0.67 -24.98
C LEU A 568 9.57 -1.75 -24.11
N LEU A 569 9.00 -2.03 -22.95
CA LEU A 569 9.39 -3.17 -22.10
C LEU A 569 9.28 -4.48 -22.89
N GLY A 570 8.16 -4.72 -23.57
CA GLY A 570 7.93 -5.91 -24.38
C GLY A 570 8.96 -6.06 -25.51
N GLU A 571 9.22 -4.97 -26.25
CA GLU A 571 10.22 -4.95 -27.33
C GLU A 571 11.65 -5.22 -26.83
N ASN A 572 12.01 -4.63 -25.68
CA ASN A 572 13.30 -4.88 -25.04
C ASN A 572 13.43 -6.34 -24.59
N TRP A 573 12.38 -6.89 -23.97
CA TRP A 573 12.41 -8.27 -23.47
C TRP A 573 12.59 -9.32 -24.55
N ASP A 574 12.05 -9.10 -25.74
CA ASP A 574 12.27 -9.98 -26.90
C ASP A 574 13.75 -10.06 -27.31
N SER A 575 14.57 -9.11 -26.86
CA SER A 575 16.01 -9.00 -27.14
C SER A 575 16.90 -9.29 -25.92
N ILE A 576 16.32 -9.73 -24.80
CA ILE A 576 17.04 -10.07 -23.56
C ILE A 576 17.04 -11.58 -23.33
N THR A 577 18.22 -12.13 -23.07
CA THR A 577 18.40 -13.53 -22.66
C THR A 577 19.06 -13.59 -21.29
N LEU A 578 18.49 -14.41 -20.40
CA LEU A 578 18.96 -14.60 -19.02
C LEU A 578 19.47 -16.04 -18.81
N ALA A 579 20.54 -16.18 -18.04
CA ALA A 579 20.97 -17.47 -17.51
C ALA A 579 21.46 -17.31 -16.06
N PHE A 580 20.94 -18.16 -15.18
CA PHE A 580 21.23 -18.14 -13.75
C PHE A 580 22.08 -19.35 -13.39
N ARG A 581 23.14 -19.15 -12.60
CA ARG A 581 23.99 -20.24 -12.08
C ARG A 581 24.28 -20.10 -10.60
N MET A 582 24.16 -21.19 -9.86
CA MET A 582 24.50 -21.29 -8.45
C MET A 582 25.61 -22.33 -8.28
N ASP A 583 26.75 -21.91 -7.74
CA ASP A 583 27.95 -22.74 -7.55
C ASP A 583 28.40 -23.49 -8.82
N GLY A 584 28.14 -22.88 -9.97
CA GLY A 584 28.47 -23.42 -11.30
C GLY A 584 27.40 -24.33 -11.91
N GLU A 585 26.34 -24.67 -11.18
CA GLU A 585 25.16 -25.38 -11.70
C GLU A 585 24.13 -24.41 -12.26
N GLU A 586 23.49 -24.77 -13.38
CA GLU A 586 22.47 -23.94 -14.02
C GLU A 586 21.14 -24.06 -13.28
N VAL A 587 20.56 -22.93 -12.88
CA VAL A 587 19.23 -22.86 -12.28
C VAL A 587 18.23 -22.55 -13.40
N PRO A 588 17.30 -23.47 -13.74
CA PRO A 588 16.40 -23.25 -14.86
C PRO A 588 15.49 -22.04 -14.61
N LEU A 589 15.34 -21.16 -15.59
CA LEU A 589 14.41 -20.02 -15.53
C LEU A 589 12.97 -20.43 -15.22
N GLY A 590 12.57 -21.67 -15.54
CA GLY A 590 11.28 -22.22 -15.16
C GLY A 590 11.02 -22.28 -13.66
N THR A 591 12.06 -22.23 -12.82
CA THR A 591 11.92 -22.21 -11.35
C THR A 591 11.64 -20.81 -10.79
N PHE A 592 11.96 -19.75 -11.54
CA PHE A 592 11.75 -18.37 -11.14
C PHE A 592 10.28 -17.99 -11.27
N ALA A 593 9.79 -17.22 -10.32
CA ALA A 593 8.55 -16.47 -10.43
C ALA A 593 8.77 -15.24 -11.33
N THR A 594 7.69 -14.70 -11.87
CA THR A 594 7.73 -13.52 -12.76
C THR A 594 6.68 -12.52 -12.31
N LEU A 595 7.10 -11.27 -12.13
CA LEU A 595 6.24 -10.16 -11.78
C LEU A 595 6.37 -9.07 -12.84
N GLU A 596 5.24 -8.61 -13.38
CA GLU A 596 5.16 -7.34 -14.10
C GLU A 596 4.53 -6.31 -13.17
N THR A 597 5.23 -5.21 -12.94
CA THR A 597 4.80 -4.15 -12.03
C THR A 597 5.30 -2.80 -12.52
N ASP A 598 4.66 -1.74 -12.08
CA ASP A 598 5.18 -0.38 -12.19
C ASP A 598 6.14 -0.10 -11.02
N ILE A 599 7.30 0.49 -11.29
CA ILE A 599 8.28 0.96 -10.30
C ILE A 599 8.78 2.33 -10.79
N GLU A 600 8.62 3.38 -9.98
CA GLU A 600 9.07 4.75 -10.31
C GLU A 600 8.59 5.25 -11.69
N ASP A 601 7.31 5.06 -12.02
CA ASP A 601 6.70 5.39 -13.33
C ASP A 601 7.31 4.63 -14.52
N GLN A 602 7.95 3.48 -14.27
CA GLN A 602 8.46 2.58 -15.29
C GLN A 602 7.79 1.21 -15.22
N GLU A 603 7.47 0.68 -16.39
CA GLU A 603 6.93 -0.66 -16.55
C GLU A 603 8.08 -1.66 -16.45
N CYS A 604 8.07 -2.48 -15.40
CA CYS A 604 9.12 -3.42 -15.08
C CYS A 604 8.66 -4.86 -15.23
N ARG A 605 9.58 -5.73 -15.65
CA ARG A 605 9.41 -7.19 -15.60
C ARG A 605 10.57 -7.80 -14.83
N LEU A 606 10.23 -8.51 -13.75
CA LEU A 606 11.16 -9.10 -12.80
C LEU A 606 11.11 -10.63 -12.89
N TYR A 607 12.28 -11.27 -12.81
CA TYR A 607 12.44 -12.70 -12.56
C TYR A 607 13.12 -12.87 -11.22
N TYR A 608 12.48 -13.58 -10.29
CA TYR A 608 13.00 -13.77 -8.95
C TYR A 608 12.77 -15.19 -8.43
N VAL A 609 13.62 -15.61 -7.50
CA VAL A 609 13.49 -16.90 -6.82
C VAL A 609 13.98 -16.80 -5.38
N LEU A 610 13.29 -17.48 -4.46
CA LEU A 610 13.76 -17.64 -3.10
C LEU A 610 14.98 -18.56 -3.07
N VAL A 611 16.02 -18.12 -2.36
CA VAL A 611 17.16 -18.97 -1.99
C VAL A 611 17.22 -19.08 -0.47
N THR A 612 17.10 -20.32 0.01
CA THR A 612 16.98 -20.65 1.42
C THR A 612 17.88 -21.84 1.79
N ASP A 613 17.89 -22.22 3.07
CA ASP A 613 18.64 -23.37 3.60
C ASP A 613 20.14 -23.35 3.23
N TRP A 614 20.75 -22.16 3.24
CA TRP A 614 22.16 -21.96 2.93
C TRP A 614 23.11 -22.79 3.81
N PRO A 615 23.95 -23.63 3.20
CA PRO A 615 25.00 -24.33 3.91
C PRO A 615 26.11 -23.37 4.38
N PRO A 616 26.82 -23.66 5.48
CA PRO A 616 27.96 -22.85 5.89
C PRO A 616 29.09 -22.93 4.85
N GLY A 617 29.53 -21.80 4.34
CA GLY A 617 30.52 -21.78 3.27
C GLY A 617 30.48 -20.52 2.41
N GLU A 618 31.24 -20.55 1.32
CA GLU A 618 31.19 -19.55 0.27
C GLU A 618 30.37 -20.13 -0.89
N HIS A 619 29.40 -19.36 -1.36
CA HIS A 619 28.51 -19.71 -2.47
C HIS A 619 28.57 -18.59 -3.52
N VAL A 620 28.53 -18.96 -4.80
CA VAL A 620 28.65 -18.02 -5.92
C VAL A 620 27.41 -18.10 -6.80
N LEU A 621 26.65 -17.00 -6.88
CA LEU A 621 25.45 -16.87 -7.70
C LEU A 621 25.73 -15.92 -8.87
N ILE A 622 25.61 -16.39 -10.10
CA ILE A 622 25.91 -15.64 -11.32
C ILE A 622 24.65 -15.45 -12.15
N THR A 623 24.31 -14.21 -12.44
CA THR A 623 23.29 -13.84 -13.43
C THR A 623 23.99 -13.37 -14.70
N GLU A 624 23.89 -14.13 -15.77
CA GLU A 624 24.37 -13.78 -17.10
C GLU A 624 23.22 -13.16 -17.88
N VAL A 625 23.43 -11.93 -18.37
CA VAL A 625 22.43 -11.16 -19.09
C VAL A 625 22.99 -10.78 -20.46
N THR A 626 22.28 -11.15 -21.52
CA THR A 626 22.68 -10.83 -22.89
C THR A 626 21.63 -9.98 -23.58
N PHE A 627 22.05 -8.81 -24.05
CA PHE A 627 21.28 -7.96 -24.94
C PHE A 627 21.65 -8.30 -26.39
N GLU A 628 20.73 -8.93 -27.13
CA GLU A 628 20.97 -9.33 -28.53
C GLU A 628 21.15 -8.13 -29.45
N THR A 629 20.47 -7.03 -29.14
CA THR A 629 20.57 -5.73 -29.81
C THR A 629 20.80 -4.61 -28.79
N GLU A 630 21.05 -3.40 -29.29
CA GLU A 630 21.02 -2.20 -28.46
C GLU A 630 19.60 -2.01 -27.93
N LEU A 631 19.47 -1.72 -26.63
CA LEU A 631 18.19 -1.53 -25.95
C LEU A 631 18.01 -0.07 -25.55
N ASP A 632 16.78 0.40 -25.56
CA ASP A 632 16.37 1.75 -25.18
C ASP A 632 15.25 1.59 -24.15
N ASP A 633 15.48 1.97 -22.90
CA ASP A 633 14.46 1.90 -21.84
C ASP A 633 13.54 3.15 -21.84
N GLY A 634 13.80 4.11 -22.73
CA GLY A 634 13.11 5.39 -22.85
C GLY A 634 13.79 6.53 -22.09
N THR A 635 14.80 6.22 -21.27
CA THR A 635 15.64 7.17 -20.55
C THR A 635 17.08 7.11 -21.09
N ASP A 636 17.63 5.91 -21.22
CA ASP A 636 19.00 5.60 -21.60
C ASP A 636 19.09 4.50 -22.68
N ILE A 637 20.26 4.44 -23.32
CA ILE A 637 20.55 3.47 -24.39
C ILE A 637 21.69 2.54 -23.94
N TYR A 638 21.44 1.23 -23.99
CA TYR A 638 22.35 0.20 -23.52
C TYR A 638 22.91 -0.60 -24.70
N PRO A 639 24.25 -0.74 -24.80
CA PRO A 639 24.87 -1.40 -25.93
C PRO A 639 24.60 -2.92 -25.94
N ALA A 640 24.45 -3.48 -27.13
CA ALA A 640 24.35 -4.93 -27.32
C ALA A 640 25.57 -5.66 -26.76
N GLY A 641 25.34 -6.79 -26.09
CA GLY A 641 26.38 -7.68 -25.57
C GLY A 641 25.99 -8.34 -24.25
N THR A 642 26.92 -9.11 -23.70
CA THR A 642 26.72 -9.88 -22.47
C THR A 642 27.43 -9.22 -21.30
N HIS A 643 26.78 -9.15 -20.15
CA HIS A 643 27.34 -8.72 -18.88
C HIS A 643 26.90 -9.67 -17.76
N PHE A 644 27.54 -9.56 -16.60
CA PHE A 644 27.37 -10.51 -15.50
C PHE A 644 27.16 -9.80 -14.17
N TYR A 645 26.27 -10.35 -13.35
CA TYR A 645 26.16 -10.02 -11.93
C TYR A 645 26.60 -11.24 -11.11
N GLU A 646 27.74 -11.14 -10.45
CA GLU A 646 28.36 -12.19 -9.65
C GLU A 646 28.20 -11.86 -8.16
N HIS A 647 27.49 -12.69 -7.42
CA HIS A 647 27.25 -12.52 -6.00
C HIS A 647 28.05 -13.58 -5.24
N ILE A 648 28.98 -13.15 -4.39
CA ILE A 648 29.81 -14.00 -3.54
C ILE A 648 29.22 -13.94 -2.13
N VAL A 649 28.52 -15.00 -1.74
CA VAL A 649 27.80 -15.10 -0.47
C VAL A 649 28.60 -15.95 0.50
N THR A 650 29.04 -15.38 1.62
CA THR A 650 29.71 -16.11 2.70
C THR A 650 28.76 -16.31 3.88
N VAL A 651 28.50 -17.56 4.24
CA VAL A 651 27.55 -17.93 5.31
C VAL A 651 28.29 -18.45 6.54
N GLY A 652 28.07 -17.78 7.67
CA GLY A 652 28.57 -18.16 8.99
C GLY A 652 27.96 -19.48 9.48
N GLY A 653 28.78 -20.29 10.16
CA GLY A 653 28.41 -21.61 10.67
C GLY A 653 28.04 -21.66 12.15
#